data_AF-A0A951PBS1-F1
#
_entry.id   AF-A0A951PBS1-F1
#
_cell.length_a   1.000
_cell.length_b   1.000
_cell.length_c   1.000
_cell.angle_alpha   90.00
_cell.angle_beta   90.00
_cell.angle_gamma   90.00
#
_symmetry.space_group_name_H-M   'P 1'
#
loop_
_entity.id
_entity.type
_entity.pdbx_description
1 polymer ?
#
loop_
_entity_poly.entity_id
_entity_poly.type
_entity_poly.pdbx_seq_one_letter_code
_entity_poly.pdbx_strand_id
1 'polypeptide(L)'
;MCTVCNLLSLDDPMPRTASGSSSIDAAAAPSPGSSGIGDSLYPGFGNGGYDAQKYTLNLNITDVTTSQLTATTTIDALATQSLSSFNLDFIGFEIHDITVNDQPAIYSREGQELTITPASPLLEGSDFTVAVSYSGAPEPITSVAIPVPTGWVNYGDGSYVLSEPDGAANYYPVNDHPLDKASYSFRITVPTGYEVAANGVLEATTDNGDSTTYRFEARDRMTSYLTTVNITSGFNATSELSAEGILIRNYFDQGVDPELLEPFQLQSEMMTYFSQIFGEYPFELYGSVVVNTETGSALETQTLSIFGLDQLGREPAYLGGFSTEETVAHELSHQWFGNSVALADWQDIWLNEGFATYSQALWQEYKRGENALNNWIKNTYNTVIESLDQLVPPGEPPADDLFNGGVYEWGALGLHALRLEIGDDAFFNTLQTYYSTYRDGNVTPADLLSVAEAASGEELDQFFQDWFYSETVPDIPELGLFSGLTGDQTLYGDSERDAIFGRDGNDTLYGNGLTLALLGGDGNDELYGSAEAETLSGGDGNDTLYGNGGLDTLSGGAGDDLIYGGIAADEIRGGSGNDLIYAGGGADLINSGSGEDTIWLGSGATTITLSSGSGYGIIKGFELGMTQLLVSGLADLSELSFVDSSDGVQIQQADDLIAVVSWQTASSFSSNIDQIFVI
;
A
#
# COMPACT_ATOMS: atom_id res chain seq x y z
N MET A 1 11.88 -48.52 -61.62
CA MET A 1 10.63 -49.18 -61.20
C MET A 1 10.02 -48.37 -60.06
N CYS A 2 8.68 -48.32 -60.02
CA CYS A 2 7.77 -47.37 -59.34
C CYS A 2 7.89 -47.11 -57.82
N THR A 3 7.70 -45.83 -57.43
CA THR A 3 6.51 -45.22 -56.76
C THR A 3 5.94 -45.80 -55.43
N VAL A 4 6.04 -45.00 -54.35
CA VAL A 4 4.99 -44.49 -53.38
C VAL A 4 4.24 -45.40 -52.36
N CYS A 5 4.24 -44.90 -51.10
CA CYS A 5 3.28 -44.90 -49.94
C CYS A 5 2.59 -46.15 -49.33
N ASN A 6 2.17 -45.93 -48.05
CA ASN A 6 1.12 -46.55 -47.21
C ASN A 6 1.48 -47.84 -46.45
N LEU A 7 0.87 -48.25 -45.31
CA LEU A 7 0.06 -47.75 -44.17
C LEU A 7 -0.42 -49.06 -43.46
N LEU A 8 -0.80 -49.02 -42.17
CA LEU A 8 -1.72 -49.95 -41.44
C LEU A 8 -1.20 -51.19 -40.66
N SER A 9 -1.31 -51.08 -39.31
CA SER A 9 -2.22 -51.76 -38.35
C SER A 9 -2.12 -53.25 -37.91
N LEU A 10 -2.30 -53.40 -36.58
CA LEU A 10 -2.90 -54.49 -35.75
C LEU A 10 -2.10 -55.79 -35.45
N ASP A 11 -1.94 -56.10 -34.14
CA ASP A 11 -2.54 -57.28 -33.48
C ASP A 11 -2.27 -57.39 -31.95
N ASP A 12 -3.30 -57.92 -31.25
CA ASP A 12 -3.53 -58.14 -29.80
C ASP A 12 -2.54 -59.08 -29.06
N PRO A 13 -2.42 -59.00 -27.70
CA PRO A 13 -1.65 -59.95 -26.89
C PRO A 13 -2.49 -61.06 -26.22
N MET A 14 -1.85 -62.23 -26.02
CA MET A 14 -2.37 -63.42 -25.33
C MET A 14 -2.06 -63.45 -23.80
N PRO A 15 -2.75 -64.30 -23.00
CA PRO A 15 -3.06 -64.05 -21.59
C PRO A 15 -2.06 -64.66 -20.59
N ARG A 16 -2.00 -64.11 -19.36
CA ARG A 16 -1.36 -64.74 -18.19
C ARG A 16 -2.33 -64.93 -17.04
N THR A 17 -2.20 -66.11 -16.45
CA THR A 17 -3.00 -66.74 -15.39
C THR A 17 -2.81 -66.09 -14.01
N ALA A 18 -3.92 -66.01 -13.27
CA ALA A 18 -4.03 -65.49 -11.92
C ALA A 18 -3.39 -66.41 -10.85
N SER A 19 -2.63 -65.81 -9.94
CA SER A 19 -2.42 -66.29 -8.56
C SER A 19 -2.79 -65.14 -7.63
N GLY A 20 -4.02 -65.16 -7.12
CA GLY A 20 -4.53 -64.16 -6.18
C GLY A 20 -4.09 -64.49 -4.75
N SER A 21 -3.26 -63.62 -4.19
CA SER A 21 -3.32 -63.26 -2.77
C SER A 21 -3.66 -61.78 -2.72
N SER A 22 -4.95 -61.46 -2.65
CA SER A 22 -5.42 -60.11 -2.39
C SER A 22 -5.13 -59.76 -0.92
N SER A 23 -4.03 -59.05 -0.67
CA SER A 23 -4.03 -58.10 0.44
C SER A 23 -4.98 -56.98 0.02
N ILE A 24 -6.19 -57.03 0.57
CA ILE A 24 -7.08 -55.89 0.56
C ILE A 24 -6.35 -54.85 1.41
N ASP A 25 -5.81 -53.80 0.81
CA ASP A 25 -5.38 -52.64 1.58
C ASP A 25 -6.60 -52.19 2.38
N ALA A 26 -6.51 -52.28 3.70
CA ALA A 26 -7.57 -51.80 4.57
C ALA A 26 -7.69 -50.29 4.33
N ALA A 27 -8.88 -49.82 3.95
CA ALA A 27 -9.17 -48.40 3.90
C ALA A 27 -8.71 -47.77 5.23
N ALA A 28 -7.95 -46.67 5.15
CA ALA A 28 -7.46 -45.98 6.33
C ALA A 28 -8.64 -45.67 7.27
N ALA A 29 -8.44 -45.88 8.58
CA ALA A 29 -9.48 -45.56 9.55
C ALA A 29 -9.77 -44.05 9.51
N PRO A 30 -11.04 -43.61 9.63
CA PRO A 30 -11.36 -42.20 9.68
C PRO A 30 -10.56 -41.47 10.76
N SER A 31 -10.05 -40.29 10.44
CA SER A 31 -9.23 -39.46 11.32
C SER A 31 -9.78 -38.04 11.43
N PRO A 32 -9.41 -37.26 12.46
CA PRO A 32 -9.73 -35.83 12.50
C PRO A 32 -9.12 -35.10 11.30
N GLY A 33 -9.84 -34.13 10.75
CA GLY A 33 -9.28 -33.09 9.88
C GLY A 33 -8.27 -32.21 10.62
N SER A 34 -7.45 -31.46 9.89
CA SER A 34 -6.51 -30.51 10.49
C SER A 34 -7.21 -29.21 10.88
N SER A 35 -6.80 -28.64 12.01
CA SER A 35 -7.27 -27.37 12.57
C SER A 35 -6.56 -26.14 11.98
N GLY A 36 -6.20 -26.23 10.71
CA GLY A 36 -5.25 -25.36 10.01
C GLY A 36 -5.02 -25.94 8.63
N ILE A 37 -5.10 -25.11 7.60
CA ILE A 37 -4.92 -25.58 6.21
C ILE A 37 -3.44 -25.69 5.80
N GLY A 38 -2.56 -25.00 6.52
CA GLY A 38 -1.10 -25.10 6.36
C GLY A 38 -0.38 -23.84 5.94
N ASP A 39 -1.00 -22.67 6.12
CA ASP A 39 -0.38 -21.36 5.84
C ASP A 39 0.88 -21.10 6.67
N SER A 40 1.88 -20.46 6.07
CA SER A 40 3.19 -20.22 6.69
C SER A 40 3.16 -19.15 7.79
N LEU A 41 2.40 -18.05 7.59
CA LEU A 41 2.31 -16.93 8.52
C LEU A 41 1.22 -17.18 9.58
N TYR A 42 0.12 -17.80 9.18
CA TYR A 42 -1.03 -18.08 10.03
C TYR A 42 -1.40 -19.58 10.06
N PRO A 43 -0.60 -20.44 10.72
CA PRO A 43 -0.83 -21.90 10.71
C PRO A 43 -2.18 -22.37 11.26
N GLY A 44 -2.91 -21.50 11.96
CA GLY A 44 -4.25 -21.76 12.49
C GLY A 44 -5.39 -21.30 11.58
N PHE A 45 -5.12 -20.71 10.41
CA PHE A 45 -6.16 -20.30 9.48
C PHE A 45 -6.62 -21.47 8.61
N GLY A 46 -7.92 -21.48 8.34
CA GLY A 46 -8.55 -22.53 7.56
C GLY A 46 -8.42 -23.91 8.21
N ASN A 47 -8.89 -24.91 7.48
CA ASN A 47 -9.17 -26.25 7.98
C ASN A 47 -8.94 -27.26 6.87
N GLY A 48 -8.40 -28.43 7.22
CA GLY A 48 -8.09 -29.47 6.26
C GLY A 48 -9.02 -30.68 6.35
N GLY A 49 -9.00 -31.48 5.27
CA GLY A 49 -9.72 -32.74 5.16
C GLY A 49 -11.08 -32.65 4.47
N TYR A 50 -11.50 -31.45 4.08
CA TYR A 50 -12.63 -31.21 3.18
C TYR A 50 -12.38 -29.98 2.29
N ASP A 51 -13.21 -29.80 1.26
CA ASP A 51 -13.24 -28.66 0.32
C ASP A 51 -14.67 -28.09 0.31
N ALA A 52 -14.85 -26.85 0.76
CA ALA A 52 -16.15 -26.21 0.80
C ALA A 52 -16.60 -25.81 -0.62
N GLN A 53 -17.79 -26.28 -1.00
CA GLN A 53 -18.34 -26.04 -2.33
C GLN A 53 -19.28 -24.83 -2.35
N LYS A 54 -20.12 -24.70 -1.30
CA LYS A 54 -21.11 -23.64 -1.20
C LYS A 54 -21.41 -23.27 0.24
N TYR A 55 -21.50 -21.97 0.50
CA TYR A 55 -22.07 -21.41 1.72
C TYR A 55 -23.47 -20.84 1.44
N THR A 56 -24.41 -21.12 2.32
CA THR A 56 -25.72 -20.46 2.37
C THR A 56 -25.85 -19.74 3.71
N LEU A 57 -25.78 -18.42 3.69
CA LEU A 57 -25.85 -17.55 4.86
C LEU A 57 -27.26 -17.02 5.02
N ASN A 58 -28.03 -17.60 5.94
CA ASN A 58 -29.33 -17.08 6.33
C ASN A 58 -29.17 -16.17 7.55
N LEU A 59 -29.07 -14.87 7.32
CA LEU A 59 -28.84 -13.86 8.35
C LEU A 59 -30.14 -13.11 8.62
N ASN A 60 -30.66 -13.16 9.84
CA ASN A 60 -31.81 -12.36 10.26
C ASN A 60 -31.36 -11.35 11.30
N ILE A 61 -31.12 -10.12 10.84
CA ILE A 61 -30.69 -8.98 11.65
C ILE A 61 -31.95 -8.42 12.33
N THR A 62 -32.01 -8.60 13.65
CA THR A 62 -33.14 -8.18 14.48
C THR A 62 -33.03 -6.74 14.98
N ASP A 63 -31.81 -6.22 15.05
CA ASP A 63 -31.50 -4.82 15.37
C ASP A 63 -30.23 -4.41 14.63
N VAL A 64 -30.36 -3.48 13.69
CA VAL A 64 -29.24 -2.99 12.87
C VAL A 64 -28.26 -2.16 13.69
N THR A 65 -28.75 -1.38 14.67
CA THR A 65 -27.89 -0.48 15.46
C THR A 65 -26.92 -1.21 16.37
N THR A 66 -27.25 -2.46 16.73
CA THR A 66 -26.41 -3.33 17.55
C THR A 66 -25.89 -4.54 16.77
N SER A 67 -26.26 -4.68 15.49
CA SER A 67 -26.10 -5.91 14.69
C SER A 67 -26.52 -7.20 15.40
N GLN A 68 -27.52 -7.13 16.28
CA GLN A 68 -28.07 -8.31 16.91
C GLN A 68 -28.78 -9.16 15.85
N LEU A 69 -28.35 -10.40 15.69
CA LEU A 69 -28.87 -11.32 14.68
C LEU A 69 -29.17 -12.72 15.22
N THR A 70 -30.00 -13.43 14.45
CA THR A 70 -30.15 -14.89 14.49
C THR A 70 -29.79 -15.41 13.11
N ALA A 71 -29.00 -16.47 13.02
CA ALA A 71 -28.54 -16.96 11.73
C ALA A 71 -28.44 -18.48 11.64
N THR A 72 -28.39 -18.95 10.40
CA THR A 72 -27.98 -20.32 10.09
C THR A 72 -27.08 -20.29 8.88
N THR A 73 -25.88 -20.81 9.05
CA THR A 73 -24.92 -21.04 7.97
C THR A 73 -25.00 -22.51 7.59
N THR A 74 -25.25 -22.78 6.31
CA THR A 74 -25.20 -24.12 5.74
C THR A 74 -24.02 -24.20 4.77
N ILE A 75 -23.19 -25.22 4.93
CA ILE A 75 -22.00 -25.46 4.10
C ILE A 75 -22.17 -26.81 3.42
N ASP A 76 -22.16 -26.82 2.10
CA ASP A 76 -22.02 -28.03 1.29
C ASP A 76 -20.53 -28.24 1.01
N ALA A 77 -20.01 -29.42 1.36
CA ALA A 77 -18.58 -29.70 1.30
C ALA A 77 -18.30 -31.11 0.77
N LEU A 78 -17.11 -31.28 0.20
CA LEU A 78 -16.57 -32.57 -0.25
C LEU A 78 -15.50 -33.03 0.74
N ALA A 79 -15.64 -34.22 1.32
CA ALA A 79 -14.59 -34.77 2.17
C ALA A 79 -13.38 -35.20 1.30
N THR A 80 -12.21 -34.61 1.54
CA THR A 80 -10.96 -34.94 0.82
C THR A 80 -10.16 -36.05 1.53
N GLN A 81 -10.61 -36.44 2.72
CA GLN A 81 -10.19 -37.65 3.42
C GLN A 81 -11.36 -38.26 4.20
N SER A 82 -11.19 -39.47 4.75
CA SER A 82 -12.19 -40.04 5.65
C SER A 82 -12.10 -39.37 7.02
N LEU A 83 -13.15 -38.65 7.44
CA LEU A 83 -13.17 -37.79 8.62
C LEU A 83 -13.91 -38.42 9.80
N SER A 84 -13.26 -38.49 10.96
CA SER A 84 -13.94 -38.74 12.25
C SER A 84 -14.48 -37.47 12.89
N SER A 85 -13.89 -36.32 12.55
CA SER A 85 -14.28 -34.96 12.94
C SER A 85 -13.65 -33.98 11.97
N PHE A 86 -14.20 -32.77 11.86
CA PHE A 86 -13.64 -31.67 11.08
C PHE A 86 -13.88 -30.36 11.83
N ASN A 87 -13.26 -29.29 11.38
CA ASN A 87 -13.26 -28.02 12.08
C ASN A 87 -13.76 -26.88 11.19
N LEU A 88 -14.17 -25.78 11.80
CA LEU A 88 -14.54 -24.51 11.17
C LEU A 88 -13.99 -23.37 12.04
N ASP A 89 -13.57 -22.28 11.42
CA ASP A 89 -13.29 -21.02 12.08
C ASP A 89 -14.59 -20.31 12.42
N PHE A 90 -14.82 -19.96 13.69
CA PHE A 90 -16.01 -19.24 14.14
C PHE A 90 -15.89 -18.54 15.50
N ILE A 91 -16.09 -17.22 15.52
CA ILE A 91 -15.82 -16.35 16.67
C ILE A 91 -17.11 -15.79 17.30
N GLY A 92 -17.12 -15.64 18.63
CA GLY A 92 -18.06 -14.76 19.36
C GLY A 92 -19.47 -15.32 19.62
N PHE A 93 -20.16 -15.85 18.61
CA PHE A 93 -21.60 -16.14 18.72
C PHE A 93 -21.97 -17.30 19.66
N GLU A 94 -23.20 -17.28 20.17
CA GLU A 94 -23.81 -18.42 20.86
C GLU A 94 -24.32 -19.43 19.81
N ILE A 95 -23.82 -20.67 19.89
CA ILE A 95 -24.23 -21.79 19.02
C ILE A 95 -25.40 -22.51 19.67
N HIS A 96 -26.49 -22.70 18.92
CA HIS A 96 -27.70 -23.38 19.40
C HIS A 96 -27.76 -24.85 18.99
N ASP A 97 -27.42 -25.15 17.74
CA ASP A 97 -27.48 -26.49 17.17
C ASP A 97 -26.52 -26.61 15.97
N ILE A 98 -25.92 -27.80 15.83
CA ILE A 98 -25.11 -28.18 14.67
C ILE A 98 -25.61 -29.53 14.15
N THR A 99 -25.89 -29.59 12.86
CA THR A 99 -26.18 -30.85 12.17
C THR A 99 -25.16 -31.14 11.08
N VAL A 100 -24.88 -32.42 10.87
CA VAL A 100 -24.14 -32.93 9.70
C VAL A 100 -25.02 -33.98 9.03
N ASN A 101 -25.35 -33.78 7.75
CA ASN A 101 -26.29 -34.59 6.99
C ASN A 101 -27.65 -34.76 7.71
N ASP A 102 -28.21 -33.64 8.19
CA ASP A 102 -29.45 -33.57 8.98
C ASP A 102 -29.44 -34.37 10.30
N GLN A 103 -28.28 -34.85 10.75
CA GLN A 103 -28.12 -35.54 12.04
C GLN A 103 -27.40 -34.63 13.04
N PRO A 104 -27.83 -34.57 14.31
CA PRO A 104 -27.13 -33.80 15.33
C PRO A 104 -25.66 -34.22 15.45
N ALA A 105 -24.76 -33.24 15.52
CA ALA A 105 -23.33 -33.44 15.73
C ALA A 105 -22.92 -33.01 17.14
N ILE A 106 -21.84 -33.61 17.65
CA ILE A 106 -21.20 -33.15 18.89
C ILE A 106 -20.18 -32.09 18.51
N TYR A 107 -20.05 -31.02 19.31
CA TYR A 107 -19.06 -29.98 19.05
C TYR A 107 -18.36 -29.48 20.31
N SER A 108 -17.20 -28.88 20.10
CA SER A 108 -16.45 -28.10 21.10
C SER A 108 -15.83 -26.88 20.42
N ARG A 109 -15.66 -25.79 21.16
CA ARG A 109 -15.00 -24.57 20.66
C ARG A 109 -13.81 -24.20 21.55
N GLU A 110 -12.67 -23.93 20.94
CA GLU A 110 -11.45 -23.41 21.59
C GLU A 110 -10.94 -22.20 20.80
N GLY A 111 -11.10 -20.99 21.36
CA GLY A 111 -10.81 -19.77 20.60
C GLY A 111 -11.73 -19.63 19.39
N GLN A 112 -11.14 -19.42 18.20
CA GLN A 112 -11.85 -19.41 16.92
C GLN A 112 -12.21 -20.82 16.42
N GLU A 113 -11.60 -21.86 16.97
CA GLU A 113 -11.69 -23.20 16.39
C GLU A 113 -12.93 -23.96 16.87
N LEU A 114 -13.84 -24.28 15.94
CA LEU A 114 -15.06 -25.07 16.17
C LEU A 114 -14.88 -26.50 15.65
N THR A 115 -14.54 -27.44 16.53
CA THR A 115 -14.44 -28.87 16.20
C THR A 115 -15.82 -29.53 16.20
N ILE A 116 -16.17 -30.20 15.10
CA ILE A 116 -17.44 -30.88 14.88
C ILE A 116 -17.19 -32.39 14.67
N THR A 117 -17.87 -33.21 15.48
CA THR A 117 -17.85 -34.67 15.38
C THR A 117 -19.20 -35.17 14.86
N PRO A 118 -19.29 -35.63 13.60
CA PRO A 118 -20.53 -36.14 13.03
C PRO A 118 -20.98 -37.45 13.69
N ALA A 119 -22.28 -37.75 13.62
CA ALA A 119 -22.85 -38.98 14.19
C ALA A 119 -22.32 -40.26 13.51
N SER A 120 -21.80 -40.16 12.29
CA SER A 120 -21.11 -41.21 11.56
C SER A 120 -19.93 -40.61 10.81
N PRO A 121 -18.80 -41.32 10.68
CA PRO A 121 -17.67 -40.82 9.92
C PRO A 121 -18.03 -40.45 8.48
N LEU A 122 -17.46 -39.35 7.99
CA LEU A 122 -17.58 -38.94 6.59
C LEU A 122 -16.51 -39.69 5.81
N LEU A 123 -16.84 -40.23 4.64
CA LEU A 123 -15.90 -41.01 3.86
C LEU A 123 -15.20 -40.11 2.84
N GLU A 124 -13.94 -40.41 2.55
CA GLU A 124 -13.21 -39.73 1.47
C GLU A 124 -14.01 -39.77 0.16
N GLY A 125 -14.13 -38.62 -0.49
CA GLY A 125 -14.89 -38.44 -1.73
C GLY A 125 -16.41 -38.38 -1.54
N SER A 126 -16.93 -38.35 -0.31
CA SER A 126 -18.37 -38.15 -0.06
C SER A 126 -18.71 -36.67 0.14
N ASP A 127 -19.79 -36.23 -0.49
CA ASP A 127 -20.44 -34.96 -0.17
C ASP A 127 -21.06 -35.03 1.23
N PHE A 128 -21.01 -33.92 1.95
CA PHE A 128 -21.73 -33.73 3.20
C PHE A 128 -22.19 -32.29 3.35
N THR A 129 -23.24 -32.10 4.13
CA THR A 129 -23.76 -30.78 4.48
C THR A 129 -23.63 -30.58 5.98
N VAL A 130 -23.10 -29.44 6.40
CA VAL A 130 -23.13 -28.98 7.79
C VAL A 130 -24.03 -27.76 7.92
N ALA A 131 -24.87 -27.72 8.95
CA ALA A 131 -25.65 -26.52 9.27
C ALA A 131 -25.40 -26.12 10.72
N VAL A 132 -25.01 -24.86 10.92
CA VAL A 132 -24.72 -24.26 12.23
C VAL A 132 -25.72 -23.14 12.47
N SER A 133 -26.49 -23.25 13.56
CA SER A 133 -27.43 -22.22 13.98
C SER A 133 -26.89 -21.44 15.18
N TYR A 134 -26.99 -20.11 15.12
CA TYR A 134 -26.35 -19.23 16.09
C TYR A 134 -27.10 -17.90 16.26
N SER A 135 -26.84 -17.22 17.37
CA SER A 135 -27.35 -15.87 17.61
C SER A 135 -26.41 -15.05 18.47
N GLY A 136 -26.49 -13.73 18.34
CA GLY A 136 -25.60 -12.79 19.01
C GLY A 136 -25.47 -11.50 18.20
N ALA A 137 -24.61 -10.62 18.67
CA ALA A 137 -24.07 -9.54 17.86
C ALA A 137 -22.58 -9.86 17.62
N PRO A 138 -22.05 -9.59 16.42
CA PRO A 138 -20.62 -9.72 16.19
C PRO A 138 -19.87 -8.74 17.09
N GLU A 139 -18.87 -9.24 17.80
CA GLU A 139 -17.95 -8.40 18.57
C GLU A 139 -16.85 -7.93 17.60
N PRO A 140 -16.54 -6.62 17.52
CA PRO A 140 -15.47 -6.13 16.67
C PRO A 140 -14.15 -6.82 17.02
N ILE A 141 -13.46 -7.32 16.01
CA ILE A 141 -12.09 -7.83 16.14
C ILE A 141 -11.11 -6.89 15.45
N THR A 142 -9.86 -6.93 15.88
CA THR A 142 -8.76 -6.23 15.22
C THR A 142 -7.99 -7.29 14.45
N SER A 143 -7.66 -6.99 13.19
CA SER A 143 -6.92 -7.95 12.37
C SER A 143 -5.57 -8.27 12.99
N VAL A 144 -5.13 -9.52 12.83
CA VAL A 144 -3.77 -9.94 13.20
C VAL A 144 -2.71 -9.29 12.31
N ALA A 145 -3.08 -8.88 11.09
CA ALA A 145 -2.17 -8.47 10.03
C ALA A 145 -1.96 -6.95 9.94
N ILE A 146 -2.91 -6.18 10.48
CA ILE A 146 -2.90 -4.71 10.50
C ILE A 146 -3.81 -4.24 11.65
N PRO A 147 -3.47 -3.18 12.41
CA PRO A 147 -4.23 -2.78 13.61
C PRO A 147 -5.54 -2.01 13.29
N VAL A 148 -6.35 -2.50 12.35
CA VAL A 148 -7.66 -1.94 12.00
C VAL A 148 -8.81 -2.90 12.36
N PRO A 149 -10.04 -2.39 12.59
CA PRO A 149 -11.21 -3.23 12.77
C PRO A 149 -11.45 -4.12 11.54
N THR A 150 -11.66 -5.43 11.75
CA THR A 150 -11.98 -6.40 10.70
C THR A 150 -13.20 -7.25 11.12
N GLY A 151 -13.81 -7.92 10.15
CA GLY A 151 -15.08 -8.63 10.25
C GLY A 151 -16.29 -7.70 10.09
N TRP A 152 -17.29 -7.87 10.95
CA TRP A 152 -18.54 -7.11 10.88
C TRP A 152 -18.50 -5.88 11.80
N VAL A 153 -18.54 -4.69 11.18
CA VAL A 153 -18.40 -3.42 11.88
C VAL A 153 -19.70 -2.64 11.86
N ASN A 154 -20.12 -2.14 13.02
CA ASN A 154 -21.25 -1.24 13.17
C ASN A 154 -20.81 0.22 13.16
N TYR A 155 -21.54 1.07 12.45
CA TYR A 155 -21.31 2.51 12.45
C TYR A 155 -22.64 3.27 12.44
N GLY A 156 -22.87 4.11 13.45
CA GLY A 156 -24.09 4.92 13.52
C GLY A 156 -25.38 4.10 13.45
N ASP A 157 -26.10 4.20 12.33
CA ASP A 157 -27.33 3.48 12.02
C ASP A 157 -27.16 2.37 10.96
N GLY A 158 -25.93 2.01 10.60
CA GLY A 158 -25.61 0.97 9.61
C GLY A 158 -24.50 0.02 10.04
N SER A 159 -24.12 -0.87 9.13
CA SER A 159 -23.01 -1.81 9.30
C SER A 159 -22.36 -2.15 7.97
N TYR A 160 -21.07 -2.52 8.01
CA TYR A 160 -20.33 -3.04 6.87
C TYR A 160 -19.52 -4.26 7.26
N VAL A 161 -19.03 -5.00 6.27
CA VAL A 161 -18.13 -6.13 6.46
C VAL A 161 -16.88 -5.94 5.61
N LEU A 162 -15.74 -5.99 6.27
CA LEU A 162 -14.37 -5.99 5.73
C LEU A 162 -13.64 -7.12 6.41
N SER A 163 -13.16 -8.14 5.69
CA SER A 163 -12.74 -9.38 6.34
C SER A 163 -11.33 -9.84 6.02
N GLU A 164 -10.54 -9.09 5.25
CA GLU A 164 -9.17 -9.51 4.97
C GLU A 164 -8.25 -9.26 6.17
N PRO A 165 -7.35 -10.21 6.50
CA PRO A 165 -7.28 -11.61 6.08
C PRO A 165 -8.16 -12.54 6.93
N ASP A 166 -8.63 -12.09 8.11
CA ASP A 166 -9.09 -12.93 9.23
C ASP A 166 -10.47 -12.56 9.80
N GLY A 167 -11.26 -11.79 9.06
CA GLY A 167 -12.53 -11.25 9.51
C GLY A 167 -13.77 -12.10 9.19
N ALA A 168 -13.70 -13.10 8.31
CA ALA A 168 -14.92 -13.80 7.87
C ALA A 168 -15.52 -14.65 8.99
N ALA A 169 -14.66 -15.33 9.76
CA ALA A 169 -15.02 -16.07 10.96
C ALA A 169 -15.71 -15.23 12.05
N ASN A 170 -15.62 -13.90 11.96
CA ASN A 170 -16.27 -12.97 12.88
C ASN A 170 -17.80 -12.97 12.79
N TYR A 171 -18.39 -13.41 11.66
CA TYR A 171 -19.84 -13.35 11.49
C TYR A 171 -20.50 -14.61 10.92
N TYR A 172 -19.73 -15.57 10.41
CA TYR A 172 -20.23 -16.90 10.06
C TYR A 172 -19.16 -17.99 10.24
N PRO A 173 -19.55 -19.25 10.53
CA PRO A 173 -18.60 -20.35 10.58
C PRO A 173 -18.10 -20.70 9.17
N VAL A 174 -16.78 -20.79 9.02
CA VAL A 174 -16.12 -20.81 7.69
C VAL A 174 -14.83 -21.64 7.72
N ASN A 175 -14.34 -22.01 6.55
CA ASN A 175 -12.95 -22.44 6.36
C ASN A 175 -12.13 -21.21 5.93
N ASP A 176 -11.53 -20.48 6.87
CA ASP A 176 -11.09 -19.10 6.62
C ASP A 176 -9.70 -19.02 5.96
N HIS A 177 -9.62 -19.36 4.67
CA HIS A 177 -8.36 -19.29 3.92
C HIS A 177 -8.56 -19.13 2.39
N PRO A 178 -7.66 -18.40 1.68
CA PRO A 178 -7.62 -18.32 0.20
C PRO A 178 -7.67 -19.64 -0.56
N LEU A 179 -7.13 -20.72 0.02
CA LEU A 179 -7.10 -22.05 -0.59
C LEU A 179 -8.48 -22.72 -0.69
N ASP A 180 -9.47 -22.32 0.13
CA ASP A 180 -10.79 -22.95 0.16
C ASP A 180 -11.89 -22.01 -0.36
N LYS A 181 -11.87 -21.76 -1.67
CA LYS A 181 -12.85 -20.90 -2.34
C LYS A 181 -14.19 -21.60 -2.49
N ALA A 182 -15.30 -20.89 -2.29
CA ALA A 182 -16.63 -21.46 -2.43
C ALA A 182 -17.62 -20.50 -3.10
N SER A 183 -18.77 -21.01 -3.57
CA SER A 183 -19.89 -20.16 -3.99
C SER A 183 -20.73 -19.72 -2.79
N TYR A 184 -21.47 -18.60 -2.89
CA TYR A 184 -22.23 -18.05 -1.78
C TYR A 184 -23.68 -17.70 -2.15
N SER A 185 -24.60 -18.03 -1.25
CA SER A 185 -25.98 -17.57 -1.26
C SER A 185 -26.24 -16.78 0.02
N PHE A 186 -26.59 -15.50 -0.12
CA PHE A 186 -26.91 -14.63 1.00
C PHE A 186 -28.41 -14.45 1.07
N ARG A 187 -29.03 -14.79 2.20
CA ARG A 187 -30.41 -14.46 2.51
C ARG A 187 -30.43 -13.59 3.77
N ILE A 188 -30.53 -12.29 3.56
CA ILE A 188 -30.35 -11.28 4.59
C ILE A 188 -31.69 -10.62 4.87
N THR A 189 -32.22 -10.81 6.07
CA THR A 189 -33.44 -10.18 6.56
C THR A 189 -33.09 -9.04 7.49
N VAL A 190 -33.59 -7.84 7.22
CA VAL A 190 -33.40 -6.61 8.02
C VAL A 190 -34.76 -5.99 8.35
N PRO A 191 -34.89 -5.19 9.43
CA PRO A 191 -36.12 -4.44 9.72
C PRO A 191 -36.49 -3.49 8.57
N THR A 192 -37.79 -3.22 8.39
CA THR A 192 -38.25 -2.27 7.36
C THR A 192 -37.63 -0.89 7.58
N GLY A 193 -37.11 -0.29 6.50
CA GLY A 193 -36.41 1.00 6.53
C GLY A 193 -34.89 0.91 6.36
N TYR A 194 -34.37 -0.31 6.21
CA TYR A 194 -32.97 -0.57 5.86
C TYR A 194 -32.85 -1.25 4.50
N GLU A 195 -31.75 -0.99 3.82
CA GLU A 195 -31.35 -1.62 2.56
C GLU A 195 -30.07 -2.42 2.75
N VAL A 196 -29.86 -3.41 1.87
CA VAL A 196 -28.70 -4.31 1.93
C VAL A 196 -27.98 -4.29 0.58
N ALA A 197 -26.65 -4.21 0.61
CA ALA A 197 -25.77 -4.47 -0.51
C ALA A 197 -24.75 -5.56 -0.13
N ALA A 198 -24.69 -6.64 -0.90
CA ALA A 198 -23.79 -7.77 -0.67
C ALA A 198 -23.25 -8.31 -2.00
N ASN A 199 -22.25 -9.21 -1.97
CA ASN A 199 -21.70 -9.84 -3.17
C ASN A 199 -22.77 -10.55 -4.01
N GLY A 200 -22.54 -10.67 -5.31
CA GLY A 200 -23.36 -11.46 -6.23
C GLY A 200 -24.63 -10.77 -6.73
N VAL A 201 -25.40 -11.48 -7.56
CA VAL A 201 -26.61 -10.95 -8.19
C VAL A 201 -27.75 -10.87 -7.18
N LEU A 202 -28.38 -9.69 -7.03
CA LEU A 202 -29.65 -9.56 -6.31
C LEU A 202 -30.77 -10.25 -7.08
N GLU A 203 -31.22 -11.41 -6.60
CA GLU A 203 -32.25 -12.22 -7.27
C GLU A 203 -33.67 -11.90 -6.78
N ALA A 204 -33.81 -11.53 -5.51
CA ALA A 204 -35.11 -11.27 -4.92
C ALA A 204 -35.05 -10.29 -3.75
N THR A 205 -36.05 -9.44 -3.66
CA THR A 205 -36.38 -8.63 -2.49
C THR A 205 -37.80 -8.98 -2.06
N THR A 206 -37.98 -9.44 -0.83
CA THR A 206 -39.27 -9.88 -0.28
C THR A 206 -39.65 -9.01 0.90
N ASP A 207 -40.75 -8.26 0.77
CA ASP A 207 -41.38 -7.53 1.86
C ASP A 207 -42.19 -8.50 2.74
N ASN A 208 -41.83 -8.60 4.03
CA ASN A 208 -42.49 -9.44 5.02
C ASN A 208 -43.42 -8.63 5.95
N GLY A 209 -43.57 -7.32 5.72
CA GLY A 209 -44.34 -6.38 6.53
C GLY A 209 -43.46 -5.53 7.45
N ASP A 210 -42.93 -6.14 8.51
CA ASP A 210 -42.04 -5.48 9.49
C ASP A 210 -40.54 -5.67 9.20
N SER A 211 -40.22 -6.44 8.17
CA SER A 211 -38.86 -6.71 7.71
C SER A 211 -38.83 -6.93 6.20
N THR A 212 -37.65 -6.77 5.60
CA THR A 212 -37.37 -7.05 4.20
C THR A 212 -36.28 -8.11 4.10
N THR A 213 -36.47 -9.10 3.24
CA THR A 213 -35.45 -10.11 2.93
C THR A 213 -34.84 -9.88 1.55
N TYR A 214 -33.53 -9.73 1.49
CA TYR A 214 -32.74 -9.65 0.27
C TYR A 214 -32.07 -11.00 0.00
N ARG A 215 -32.10 -11.46 -1.25
CA ARG A 215 -31.40 -12.68 -1.67
C ARG A 215 -30.39 -12.37 -2.76
N PHE A 216 -29.11 -12.56 -2.44
CA PHE A 216 -28.00 -12.44 -3.38
C PHE A 216 -27.39 -13.82 -3.67
N GLU A 217 -26.95 -14.04 -4.90
CA GLU A 217 -26.20 -15.24 -5.29
C GLU A 217 -24.88 -14.84 -5.94
N ALA A 218 -23.77 -15.21 -5.31
CA ALA A 218 -22.42 -15.12 -5.88
C ALA A 218 -22.04 -16.53 -6.37
N ARG A 219 -22.14 -16.76 -7.68
CA ARG A 219 -22.00 -18.10 -8.27
C ARG A 219 -20.55 -18.49 -8.48
N ASP A 220 -19.72 -17.52 -8.82
CA ASP A 220 -18.28 -17.70 -8.99
C ASP A 220 -17.66 -18.00 -7.63
N ARG A 221 -16.68 -18.92 -7.59
CA ARG A 221 -16.02 -19.29 -6.33
C ARG A 221 -15.22 -18.10 -5.80
N MET A 222 -15.33 -17.86 -4.51
CA MET A 222 -14.80 -16.68 -3.81
C MET A 222 -14.09 -17.14 -2.53
N THR A 223 -12.99 -16.48 -2.19
CA THR A 223 -12.34 -16.63 -0.88
C THR A 223 -13.24 -16.09 0.25
N SER A 224 -13.19 -16.69 1.43
CA SER A 224 -14.00 -16.30 2.60
C SER A 224 -13.93 -14.79 2.94
N TYR A 225 -12.74 -14.20 2.97
CA TYR A 225 -12.55 -12.80 3.35
C TYR A 225 -13.14 -11.79 2.35
N LEU A 226 -13.37 -12.22 1.10
CA LEU A 226 -13.94 -11.38 0.04
C LEU A 226 -15.47 -11.22 0.16
N THR A 227 -16.08 -11.90 1.13
CA THR A 227 -17.48 -11.71 1.47
C THR A 227 -17.72 -10.33 2.10
N THR A 228 -18.82 -9.68 1.73
CA THR A 228 -19.26 -8.41 2.30
C THR A 228 -20.77 -8.32 2.41
N VAL A 229 -21.23 -7.68 3.48
CA VAL A 229 -22.63 -7.33 3.74
C VAL A 229 -22.67 -5.91 4.29
N ASN A 230 -23.38 -5.04 3.58
CA ASN A 230 -23.46 -3.61 3.89
C ASN A 230 -24.92 -3.25 4.11
N ILE A 231 -25.20 -2.60 5.23
CA ILE A 231 -26.56 -2.26 5.68
C ILE A 231 -26.59 -0.78 6.03
N THR A 232 -27.53 -0.05 5.45
CA THR A 232 -27.77 1.37 5.77
C THR A 232 -29.26 1.69 5.62
N SER A 233 -29.68 2.88 6.04
CA SER A 233 -31.06 3.35 5.90
C SER A 233 -31.45 3.65 4.45
N GLY A 234 -30.47 3.83 3.54
CA GLY A 234 -30.72 3.83 2.10
C GLY A 234 -29.47 4.08 1.25
N PHE A 235 -29.49 3.52 0.04
CA PHE A 235 -28.47 3.75 -0.99
C PHE A 235 -28.99 4.64 -2.12
N ASN A 236 -28.10 5.42 -2.72
CA ASN A 236 -28.23 6.00 -4.06
C ASN A 236 -27.62 5.02 -5.07
N ALA A 237 -28.33 3.93 -5.35
CA ALA A 237 -27.81 2.89 -6.24
C ALA A 237 -27.74 3.35 -7.70
N THR A 238 -26.65 3.01 -8.39
CA THR A 238 -26.50 3.20 -9.84
C THR A 238 -26.21 1.87 -10.51
N SER A 239 -26.53 1.77 -11.80
CA SER A 239 -26.23 0.57 -12.58
C SER A 239 -26.01 0.91 -14.04
N GLU A 240 -25.00 0.29 -14.65
CA GLU A 240 -24.74 0.35 -16.08
C GLU A 240 -24.20 -0.98 -16.61
N LEU A 241 -24.14 -1.13 -17.92
CA LEU A 241 -23.43 -2.24 -18.56
C LEU A 241 -22.07 -1.73 -19.04
N SER A 242 -21.02 -2.49 -18.77
CA SER A 242 -19.69 -2.27 -19.34
C SER A 242 -19.72 -2.41 -20.87
N ALA A 243 -18.62 -2.03 -21.54
CA ALA A 243 -18.48 -2.24 -22.99
C ALA A 243 -18.56 -3.72 -23.39
N GLU A 244 -18.17 -4.62 -22.49
CA GLU A 244 -18.21 -6.08 -22.60
C GLU A 244 -19.57 -6.68 -22.23
N GLY A 245 -20.49 -5.88 -21.70
CA GLY A 245 -21.82 -6.32 -21.27
C GLY A 245 -21.89 -6.86 -19.84
N ILE A 246 -20.86 -6.61 -19.02
CA ILE A 246 -20.86 -6.93 -17.59
C ILE A 246 -21.69 -5.88 -16.84
N LEU A 247 -22.56 -6.30 -15.94
CA LEU A 247 -23.32 -5.37 -15.10
C LEU A 247 -22.38 -4.74 -14.06
N ILE A 248 -22.29 -3.41 -14.05
CA ILE A 248 -21.65 -2.63 -12.98
C ILE A 248 -22.77 -2.02 -12.13
N ARG A 249 -22.81 -2.33 -10.84
CA ARG A 249 -23.82 -1.82 -9.89
C ARG A 249 -23.18 -1.19 -8.65
N ASN A 250 -23.36 0.11 -8.48
CA ASN A 250 -22.79 0.81 -7.33
C ASN A 250 -23.85 1.12 -6.28
N TYR A 251 -23.46 1.08 -5.01
CA TYR A 251 -24.28 1.38 -3.85
C TYR A 251 -23.60 2.47 -3.03
N PHE A 252 -24.03 3.71 -3.22
CA PHE A 252 -23.48 4.83 -2.46
C PHE A 252 -24.43 5.17 -1.32
N ASP A 253 -23.97 5.14 -0.08
CA ASP A 253 -24.80 5.56 1.05
C ASP A 253 -25.35 6.97 0.81
N GLN A 254 -26.63 7.20 1.11
CA GLN A 254 -27.30 8.48 0.84
C GLN A 254 -26.68 9.68 1.56
N GLY A 255 -25.90 9.46 2.61
CA GLY A 255 -25.18 10.49 3.34
C GLY A 255 -23.84 10.93 2.70
N VAL A 256 -23.35 10.19 1.68
CA VAL A 256 -22.07 10.50 1.01
C VAL A 256 -22.25 11.69 0.05
N ASP A 257 -21.27 12.59 0.04
CA ASP A 257 -21.25 13.73 -0.89
C ASP A 257 -21.11 13.25 -2.34
N PRO A 258 -22.10 13.53 -3.23
CA PRO A 258 -22.03 13.12 -4.63
C PRO A 258 -20.85 13.67 -5.41
N GLU A 259 -20.24 14.78 -4.99
CA GLU A 259 -19.05 15.35 -5.68
C GLU A 259 -17.82 14.44 -5.56
N LEU A 260 -17.76 13.61 -4.51
CA LEU A 260 -16.67 12.68 -4.27
C LEU A 260 -16.78 11.37 -5.06
N LEU A 261 -17.91 11.15 -5.74
CA LEU A 261 -18.24 9.88 -6.41
C LEU A 261 -17.91 9.89 -7.91
N GLU A 262 -17.33 10.98 -8.43
CA GLU A 262 -16.99 11.11 -9.85
C GLU A 262 -16.06 10.00 -10.36
N PRO A 263 -15.00 9.58 -9.63
CA PRO A 263 -14.07 8.56 -10.12
C PRO A 263 -14.71 7.19 -10.37
N PHE A 264 -15.81 6.84 -9.69
CA PHE A 264 -16.53 5.58 -9.91
C PHE A 264 -17.18 5.50 -11.30
N GLN A 265 -17.32 6.62 -12.02
CA GLN A 265 -17.81 6.63 -13.40
C GLN A 265 -16.80 6.04 -14.40
N LEU A 266 -15.54 5.88 -14.00
CA LEU A 266 -14.47 5.34 -14.84
C LEU A 266 -14.42 3.80 -14.86
N GLN A 267 -15.19 3.12 -13.99
CA GLN A 267 -15.10 1.67 -13.81
C GLN A 267 -15.35 0.87 -15.09
N SER A 268 -16.28 1.30 -15.94
CA SER A 268 -16.54 0.67 -17.24
C SER A 268 -15.33 0.79 -18.19
N GLU A 269 -14.67 1.94 -18.21
CA GLU A 269 -13.46 2.18 -19.02
C GLU A 269 -12.26 1.41 -18.47
N MET A 270 -12.06 1.43 -17.14
CA MET A 270 -11.02 0.66 -16.46
C MET A 270 -11.19 -0.85 -16.69
N MET A 271 -12.41 -1.37 -16.56
CA MET A 271 -12.70 -2.78 -16.83
C MET A 271 -12.38 -3.15 -18.28
N THR A 272 -12.71 -2.26 -19.22
CA THR A 272 -12.40 -2.45 -20.64
C THR A 272 -10.88 -2.50 -20.87
N TYR A 273 -10.13 -1.60 -20.25
CA TYR A 273 -8.69 -1.53 -20.35
C TYR A 273 -8.01 -2.74 -19.71
N PHE A 274 -8.32 -3.05 -18.46
CA PHE A 274 -7.78 -4.21 -17.75
C PHE A 274 -8.15 -5.52 -18.44
N SER A 275 -9.35 -5.62 -19.01
CA SER A 275 -9.71 -6.80 -19.83
C SER A 275 -8.82 -6.99 -21.06
N GLN A 276 -8.28 -5.90 -21.63
CA GLN A 276 -7.36 -5.98 -22.76
C GLN A 276 -5.98 -6.46 -22.34
N ILE A 277 -5.48 -6.01 -21.19
CA ILE A 277 -4.10 -6.29 -20.77
C ILE A 277 -3.97 -7.52 -19.86
N PHE A 278 -5.02 -7.91 -19.12
CA PHE A 278 -5.03 -9.08 -18.25
C PHE A 278 -5.82 -10.26 -18.84
N GLY A 279 -6.85 -9.98 -19.64
CA GLY A 279 -7.78 -10.97 -20.19
C GLY A 279 -9.21 -10.76 -19.70
N GLU A 280 -10.17 -11.54 -20.20
CA GLU A 280 -11.61 -11.36 -19.91
C GLU A 280 -11.93 -11.21 -18.41
N TYR A 281 -12.78 -10.24 -18.05
CA TYR A 281 -13.25 -10.04 -16.68
C TYR A 281 -13.80 -11.34 -16.05
N PRO A 282 -13.40 -11.71 -14.83
CA PRO A 282 -13.64 -13.05 -14.31
C PRO A 282 -15.07 -13.36 -13.85
N PHE A 283 -15.87 -12.35 -13.50
CA PHE A 283 -17.11 -12.56 -12.74
C PHE A 283 -18.38 -12.11 -13.47
N GLU A 284 -19.54 -12.60 -13.01
CA GLU A 284 -20.84 -12.28 -13.61
C GLU A 284 -21.26 -10.79 -13.51
N LEU A 285 -20.67 -10.03 -12.58
CA LEU A 285 -20.91 -8.59 -12.39
C LEU A 285 -19.76 -7.93 -11.61
N TYR A 286 -19.79 -6.61 -11.55
CA TYR A 286 -18.95 -5.80 -10.69
C TYR A 286 -19.76 -4.67 -10.01
N GLY A 287 -19.14 -3.96 -9.10
CA GLY A 287 -19.71 -2.81 -8.43
C GLY A 287 -18.82 -2.30 -7.33
N SER A 288 -19.21 -1.17 -6.75
CA SER A 288 -18.65 -0.67 -5.51
C SER A 288 -19.71 -0.25 -4.52
N VAL A 289 -19.41 -0.39 -3.24
CA VAL A 289 -20.20 0.16 -2.15
C VAL A 289 -19.38 1.22 -1.43
N VAL A 290 -19.96 2.40 -1.23
CA VAL A 290 -19.34 3.48 -0.45
C VAL A 290 -20.17 3.68 0.80
N VAL A 291 -19.55 3.44 1.95
CA VAL A 291 -20.19 3.58 3.26
C VAL A 291 -19.93 4.97 3.83
N ASN A 292 -20.90 5.53 4.56
CA ASN A 292 -20.79 6.88 5.12
C ASN A 292 -20.03 6.90 6.46
N THR A 293 -18.86 6.29 6.48
CA THR A 293 -17.95 6.23 7.62
C THR A 293 -16.52 5.94 7.14
N GLU A 294 -15.54 6.15 8.01
CA GLU A 294 -14.16 5.75 7.73
C GLU A 294 -14.02 4.24 7.96
N THR A 295 -13.38 3.56 7.01
CA THR A 295 -13.14 2.12 7.07
C THR A 295 -11.67 1.81 7.41
N GLY A 296 -10.77 2.76 7.17
CA GLY A 296 -9.33 2.58 7.31
C GLY A 296 -8.66 2.05 6.04
N SER A 297 -9.40 1.32 5.21
CA SER A 297 -8.96 0.83 3.90
C SER A 297 -10.15 0.70 2.93
N ALA A 298 -9.84 0.65 1.62
CA ALA A 298 -10.73 0.00 0.67
C ALA A 298 -10.45 -1.52 0.66
N LEU A 299 -11.39 -2.31 0.14
CA LEU A 299 -11.19 -3.76 -0.03
C LEU A 299 -11.90 -4.26 -1.28
N GLU A 300 -11.27 -5.20 -1.96
CA GLU A 300 -11.61 -5.72 -3.28
C GLU A 300 -12.77 -6.73 -3.27
N THR A 301 -13.60 -6.73 -2.22
CA THR A 301 -14.63 -7.74 -1.97
C THR A 301 -15.36 -8.15 -3.24
N GLN A 302 -15.32 -9.44 -3.58
CA GLN A 302 -15.58 -9.92 -4.94
C GLN A 302 -16.94 -9.45 -5.46
N THR A 303 -16.99 -8.93 -6.69
CA THR A 303 -18.20 -8.37 -7.34
C THR A 303 -18.78 -7.09 -6.72
N LEU A 304 -18.25 -6.60 -5.59
CA LEU A 304 -18.73 -5.40 -4.91
C LEU A 304 -17.64 -4.81 -3.99
N SER A 305 -16.63 -4.14 -4.52
CA SER A 305 -15.54 -3.56 -3.70
C SER A 305 -16.05 -2.47 -2.77
N ILE A 306 -15.52 -2.38 -1.55
CA ILE A 306 -15.99 -1.48 -0.51
C ILE A 306 -15.01 -0.33 -0.26
N PHE A 307 -15.55 0.86 -0.01
CA PHE A 307 -14.80 2.09 0.23
C PHE A 307 -15.40 2.86 1.42
N GLY A 308 -14.54 3.32 2.33
CA GLY A 308 -14.86 4.31 3.34
C GLY A 308 -14.64 5.75 2.87
N LEU A 309 -15.06 6.72 3.68
CA LEU A 309 -14.89 8.14 3.39
C LEU A 309 -13.42 8.57 3.32
N ASP A 310 -12.53 7.90 4.05
CA ASP A 310 -11.09 8.13 4.09
C ASP A 310 -10.36 7.79 2.77
N GLN A 311 -11.07 7.13 1.85
CA GLN A 311 -10.62 6.75 0.50
C GLN A 311 -11.14 7.72 -0.57
N LEU A 312 -11.93 8.74 -0.19
CA LEU A 312 -12.54 9.70 -1.11
C LEU A 312 -11.85 11.08 -1.08
N GLY A 313 -11.70 11.71 -2.24
CA GLY A 313 -11.31 13.13 -2.36
C GLY A 313 -9.82 13.45 -2.22
N ARG A 314 -8.93 12.46 -2.33
CA ARG A 314 -7.47 12.67 -2.33
C ARG A 314 -6.98 13.16 -3.73
N GLU A 315 -6.23 14.29 -3.81
CA GLU A 315 -5.08 14.62 -4.73
C GLU A 315 -4.57 16.10 -4.60
N PRO A 316 -3.27 16.46 -4.88
CA PRO A 316 -2.14 15.60 -5.29
C PRO A 316 -0.84 15.61 -4.45
N ALA A 317 -0.17 14.44 -4.44
CA ALA A 317 1.28 14.17 -4.47
C ALA A 317 2.27 14.95 -3.57
N TYR A 318 2.11 14.92 -2.23
CA TYR A 318 3.24 15.21 -1.32
C TYR A 318 3.29 14.36 -0.04
N LEU A 319 2.36 13.41 0.16
CA LEU A 319 2.27 12.60 1.40
C LEU A 319 1.91 11.12 1.17
N GLY A 320 2.28 10.54 0.03
CA GLY A 320 2.26 9.08 -0.15
C GLY A 320 0.88 8.39 -0.08
N GLY A 321 -0.20 9.05 -0.50
CA GLY A 321 -1.53 8.41 -0.60
C GLY A 321 -2.07 8.48 -2.03
N PHE A 322 -2.72 7.41 -2.49
CA PHE A 322 -3.33 7.33 -3.82
C PHE A 322 -4.60 8.17 -3.94
N SER A 323 -4.87 8.64 -5.15
CA SER A 323 -6.14 9.28 -5.51
C SER A 323 -7.30 8.30 -5.41
N THR A 324 -8.54 8.82 -5.29
CA THR A 324 -9.74 7.97 -5.38
C THR A 324 -9.83 7.27 -6.75
N GLU A 325 -9.37 7.90 -7.83
CA GLU A 325 -9.30 7.27 -9.16
C GLU A 325 -8.36 6.06 -9.16
N GLU A 326 -7.18 6.17 -8.57
CA GLU A 326 -6.21 5.08 -8.45
C GLU A 326 -6.72 3.98 -7.53
N THR A 327 -7.35 4.33 -6.41
CA THR A 327 -7.94 3.34 -5.49
C THR A 327 -9.05 2.56 -6.20
N VAL A 328 -9.92 3.22 -6.99
CA VAL A 328 -10.93 2.51 -7.79
C VAL A 328 -10.31 1.58 -8.83
N ALA A 329 -9.19 1.98 -9.45
CA ALA A 329 -8.44 1.13 -10.38
C ALA A 329 -7.82 -0.08 -9.67
N HIS A 330 -7.23 0.13 -8.49
CA HIS A 330 -6.66 -0.88 -7.60
C HIS A 330 -7.69 -1.96 -7.26
N GLU A 331 -8.81 -1.57 -6.65
CA GLU A 331 -9.86 -2.53 -6.23
C GLU A 331 -10.50 -3.30 -7.38
N LEU A 332 -10.60 -2.68 -8.56
CA LEU A 332 -11.10 -3.36 -9.76
C LEU A 332 -10.08 -4.35 -10.32
N SER A 333 -8.80 -4.01 -10.31
CA SER A 333 -7.74 -4.89 -10.83
C SER A 333 -7.61 -6.17 -10.00
N HIS A 334 -7.86 -6.08 -8.69
CA HIS A 334 -7.90 -7.22 -7.80
C HIS A 334 -8.93 -8.30 -8.19
N GLN A 335 -9.96 -7.93 -8.95
CA GLN A 335 -10.91 -8.93 -9.45
C GLN A 335 -10.20 -10.02 -10.29
N TRP A 336 -9.09 -9.68 -10.98
CA TRP A 336 -8.20 -10.64 -11.62
C TRP A 336 -7.18 -11.22 -10.64
N PHE A 337 -6.38 -10.37 -9.98
CA PHE A 337 -5.24 -10.75 -9.12
C PHE A 337 -5.58 -10.52 -7.65
N GLY A 338 -5.89 -11.59 -6.93
CA GLY A 338 -6.43 -11.60 -5.57
C GLY A 338 -7.73 -12.37 -5.50
N ASN A 339 -8.69 -12.02 -6.36
CA ASN A 339 -9.99 -12.68 -6.36
C ASN A 339 -10.03 -13.92 -7.25
N SER A 340 -9.84 -13.79 -8.56
CA SER A 340 -9.86 -14.96 -9.46
C SER A 340 -8.58 -15.77 -9.31
N VAL A 341 -7.42 -15.14 -9.42
CA VAL A 341 -6.11 -15.72 -9.13
C VAL A 341 -5.75 -15.37 -7.70
N ALA A 342 -6.01 -16.28 -6.75
CA ALA A 342 -5.82 -16.03 -5.32
C ALA A 342 -4.49 -16.60 -4.81
N LEU A 343 -4.08 -16.26 -3.59
CA LEU A 343 -2.82 -16.74 -3.02
C LEU A 343 -2.91 -18.20 -2.58
N ALA A 344 -1.80 -18.92 -2.65
CA ALA A 344 -1.66 -20.21 -1.98
C ALA A 344 -1.25 -20.06 -0.51
N ASP A 345 -0.52 -18.99 -0.17
CA ASP A 345 0.02 -18.68 1.16
C ASP A 345 0.01 -17.16 1.37
N TRP A 346 -0.31 -16.70 2.57
CA TRP A 346 -0.38 -15.27 2.89
C TRP A 346 0.98 -14.58 2.81
N GLN A 347 2.10 -15.29 2.94
CA GLN A 347 3.43 -14.71 2.73
C GLN A 347 3.58 -14.07 1.34
N ASP A 348 2.84 -14.57 0.35
CA ASP A 348 2.95 -14.15 -1.04
C ASP A 348 1.98 -13.02 -1.42
N ILE A 349 1.42 -12.30 -0.44
CA ILE A 349 0.41 -11.24 -0.61
C ILE A 349 0.78 -10.15 -1.63
N TRP A 350 2.07 -9.93 -1.88
CA TRP A 350 2.54 -9.02 -2.94
C TRP A 350 2.06 -9.43 -4.34
N LEU A 351 1.74 -10.71 -4.59
CA LEU A 351 1.13 -11.17 -5.84
C LEU A 351 -0.28 -10.60 -6.07
N ASN A 352 -0.95 -10.16 -5.00
CA ASN A 352 -2.21 -9.43 -5.09
C ASN A 352 -1.94 -7.92 -5.07
N GLU A 353 -1.35 -7.42 -3.98
CA GLU A 353 -1.22 -5.99 -3.72
C GLU A 353 -0.24 -5.30 -4.66
N GLY A 354 0.88 -5.94 -4.99
CA GLY A 354 1.84 -5.41 -5.95
C GLY A 354 1.24 -5.32 -7.35
N PHE A 355 0.46 -6.33 -7.77
CA PHE A 355 -0.26 -6.31 -9.06
C PHE A 355 -1.31 -5.22 -9.10
N ALA A 356 -2.10 -5.08 -8.04
CA ALA A 356 -3.14 -4.06 -7.99
C ALA A 356 -2.55 -2.64 -7.92
N THR A 357 -1.47 -2.47 -7.15
CA THR A 357 -0.72 -1.21 -7.05
C THR A 357 -0.09 -0.84 -8.40
N TYR A 358 0.55 -1.80 -9.09
CA TYR A 358 1.08 -1.53 -10.44
C TYR A 358 -0.01 -1.29 -11.48
N SER A 359 -1.21 -1.84 -11.30
CA SER A 359 -2.36 -1.57 -12.16
C SER A 359 -2.80 -0.10 -12.10
N GLN A 360 -2.56 0.58 -10.98
CA GLN A 360 -2.72 2.04 -10.90
C GLN A 360 -1.77 2.75 -11.88
N ALA A 361 -0.49 2.37 -11.88
CA ALA A 361 0.52 2.92 -12.78
C ALA A 361 0.18 2.67 -14.26
N LEU A 362 -0.29 1.45 -14.59
CA LEU A 362 -0.76 1.09 -15.93
C LEU A 362 -1.99 1.91 -16.34
N TRP A 363 -2.92 2.16 -15.40
CA TRP A 363 -4.05 3.04 -15.66
C TRP A 363 -3.62 4.50 -15.91
N GLN A 364 -2.66 5.00 -15.13
CA GLN A 364 -2.07 6.34 -15.36
C GLN A 364 -1.42 6.42 -16.74
N GLU A 365 -0.68 5.40 -17.15
CA GLU A 365 -0.10 5.30 -18.49
C GLU A 365 -1.19 5.34 -19.57
N TYR A 366 -2.26 4.56 -19.43
CA TYR A 366 -3.37 4.51 -20.38
C TYR A 366 -4.05 5.87 -20.53
N LYS A 367 -4.32 6.57 -19.43
CA LYS A 367 -5.06 7.84 -19.43
C LYS A 367 -4.20 9.05 -19.79
N ARG A 368 -2.94 9.07 -19.34
CA ARG A 368 -2.10 10.27 -19.30
C ARG A 368 -0.76 10.09 -20.02
N GLY A 369 -0.44 8.88 -20.48
CA GLY A 369 0.74 8.56 -21.29
C GLY A 369 1.98 8.21 -20.48
N GLU A 370 3.06 7.87 -21.18
CA GLU A 370 4.34 7.40 -20.62
C GLU A 370 4.93 8.34 -19.55
N ASN A 371 4.83 9.66 -19.73
CA ASN A 371 5.31 10.61 -18.72
C ASN A 371 4.59 10.45 -17.37
N ALA A 372 3.30 10.08 -17.38
CA ALA A 372 2.57 9.84 -16.14
C ALA A 372 3.02 8.55 -15.46
N LEU A 373 3.30 7.51 -16.25
CA LEU A 373 3.91 6.28 -15.74
C LEU A 373 5.27 6.57 -15.10
N ASN A 374 6.17 7.25 -15.82
CA ASN A 374 7.51 7.55 -15.31
C ASN A 374 7.46 8.36 -14.02
N ASN A 375 6.58 9.38 -13.95
CA ASN A 375 6.40 10.15 -12.71
C ASN A 375 5.86 9.29 -11.56
N TRP A 376 4.90 8.40 -11.84
CA TRP A 376 4.37 7.48 -10.85
C TRP A 376 5.49 6.58 -10.31
N ILE A 377 6.27 5.95 -11.19
CA ILE A 377 7.38 5.05 -10.82
C ILE A 377 8.44 5.78 -10.00
N LYS A 378 8.84 7.00 -10.42
CA LYS A 378 9.82 7.81 -9.68
C LYS A 378 9.34 8.15 -8.28
N ASN A 379 8.08 8.57 -8.14
CA ASN A 379 7.50 8.90 -6.83
C ASN A 379 7.42 7.66 -5.92
N THR A 380 6.97 6.52 -6.46
CA THR A 380 6.88 5.25 -5.75
C THR A 380 8.27 4.77 -5.32
N TYR A 381 9.26 4.82 -6.21
CA TYR A 381 10.65 4.47 -5.92
C TYR A 381 11.23 5.33 -4.79
N ASN A 382 11.08 6.64 -4.87
CA ASN A 382 11.56 7.54 -3.81
C ASN A 382 10.84 7.29 -2.47
N THR A 383 9.55 6.95 -2.49
CA THR A 383 8.79 6.64 -1.27
C THR A 383 9.30 5.36 -0.58
N VAL A 384 9.52 4.29 -1.35
CA VAL A 384 10.15 3.05 -0.83
C VAL A 384 11.57 3.35 -0.33
N ILE A 385 12.28 4.15 -1.11
CA ILE A 385 13.53 4.84 -0.83
C ILE A 385 13.66 5.38 0.60
N GLU A 386 12.89 6.42 0.84
CA GLU A 386 12.85 7.18 2.09
C GLU A 386 12.38 6.33 3.28
N SER A 387 11.71 5.21 3.02
CA SER A 387 11.12 4.35 4.05
C SER A 387 11.88 3.03 4.25
N LEU A 388 12.98 2.78 3.54
CA LEU A 388 13.59 1.45 3.44
C LEU A 388 13.94 0.82 4.80
N ASP A 389 14.40 1.62 5.77
CA ASP A 389 14.72 1.16 7.13
C ASP A 389 13.50 0.60 7.91
N GLN A 390 12.29 0.89 7.45
CA GLN A 390 11.02 0.46 8.04
C GLN A 390 10.33 -0.63 7.20
N LEU A 391 10.79 -0.87 5.99
CA LEU A 391 10.19 -1.82 5.06
C LEU A 391 10.93 -3.16 5.10
N VAL A 392 10.23 -4.19 4.66
CA VAL A 392 10.79 -5.52 4.40
C VAL A 392 10.59 -5.89 2.92
N PRO A 393 11.34 -6.87 2.41
CA PRO A 393 11.15 -7.33 1.03
C PRO A 393 9.72 -7.84 0.79
N PRO A 394 9.14 -7.63 -0.41
CA PRO A 394 7.75 -7.97 -0.71
C PRO A 394 7.37 -9.44 -0.44
N GLY A 395 8.32 -10.37 -0.63
CA GLY A 395 8.14 -11.81 -0.45
C GLY A 395 8.43 -12.32 0.96
N GLU A 396 8.81 -11.46 1.91
CA GLU A 396 9.00 -11.81 3.32
C GLU A 396 8.27 -10.83 4.27
N PRO A 397 6.96 -10.57 4.07
CA PRO A 397 6.23 -9.69 4.96
C PRO A 397 6.09 -10.29 6.38
N PRO A 398 6.19 -9.47 7.44
CA PRO A 398 5.88 -9.92 8.79
C PRO A 398 4.39 -10.23 8.95
N ALA A 399 4.07 -11.24 9.77
CA ALA A 399 2.69 -11.65 10.02
C ALA A 399 1.84 -10.59 10.75
N ASP A 400 2.44 -9.61 11.43
CA ASP A 400 1.73 -8.54 12.15
C ASP A 400 1.73 -7.19 11.42
N ASP A 401 2.31 -7.15 10.22
CA ASP A 401 2.34 -5.99 9.33
C ASP A 401 2.35 -6.47 7.86
N LEU A 402 1.32 -7.23 7.50
CA LEU A 402 1.20 -7.89 6.19
C LEU A 402 1.00 -6.88 5.06
N PHE A 403 0.35 -5.75 5.36
CA PHE A 403 -0.07 -4.73 4.40
C PHE A 403 0.80 -3.48 4.54
N ASN A 404 2.09 -3.63 4.26
CA ASN A 404 3.10 -2.57 4.36
C ASN A 404 3.64 -2.14 2.98
N GLY A 405 4.40 -1.05 2.92
CA GLY A 405 4.84 -0.50 1.64
C GLY A 405 5.84 -1.36 0.84
N GLY A 406 6.43 -2.38 1.47
CA GLY A 406 7.18 -3.42 0.78
C GLY A 406 6.28 -4.29 -0.09
N VAL A 407 5.11 -4.67 0.42
CA VAL A 407 4.14 -5.50 -0.29
C VAL A 407 3.46 -4.73 -1.45
N TYR A 408 3.13 -3.46 -1.23
CA TYR A 408 2.43 -2.61 -2.20
C TYR A 408 3.39 -1.95 -3.20
N GLU A 409 4.10 -0.92 -2.76
CA GLU A 409 4.91 -0.05 -3.62
C GLU A 409 6.14 -0.77 -4.15
N TRP A 410 6.90 -1.46 -3.29
CA TRP A 410 8.08 -2.21 -3.74
C TRP A 410 7.67 -3.42 -4.60
N GLY A 411 6.62 -4.15 -4.23
CA GLY A 411 6.02 -5.17 -5.08
C GLY A 411 5.66 -4.66 -6.49
N ALA A 412 5.04 -3.49 -6.58
CA ALA A 412 4.72 -2.84 -7.86
C ALA A 412 5.95 -2.39 -8.65
N LEU A 413 6.99 -1.88 -7.99
CA LEU A 413 8.27 -1.56 -8.63
C LEU A 413 8.93 -2.81 -9.22
N GLY A 414 8.87 -3.94 -8.53
CA GLY A 414 9.36 -5.22 -9.04
C GLY A 414 8.63 -5.66 -10.32
N LEU A 415 7.31 -5.46 -10.41
CA LEU A 415 6.55 -5.72 -11.64
C LEU A 415 6.89 -4.74 -12.77
N HIS A 416 7.15 -3.48 -12.46
CA HIS A 416 7.62 -2.51 -13.46
C HIS A 416 9.01 -2.88 -13.97
N ALA A 417 9.94 -3.23 -13.07
CA ALA A 417 11.27 -3.69 -13.45
C ALA A 417 11.20 -4.97 -14.29
N LEU A 418 10.25 -5.87 -13.99
CA LEU A 418 10.04 -7.07 -14.81
C LEU A 418 9.61 -6.68 -16.22
N ARG A 419 8.69 -5.71 -16.36
CA ARG A 419 8.29 -5.17 -17.66
C ARG A 419 9.48 -4.58 -18.44
N LEU A 420 10.38 -3.86 -17.77
CA LEU A 420 11.58 -3.31 -18.38
C LEU A 420 12.55 -4.41 -18.83
N GLU A 421 12.76 -5.43 -18.00
CA GLU A 421 13.67 -6.55 -18.27
C GLU A 421 13.22 -7.35 -19.50
N ILE A 422 11.96 -7.80 -19.52
CA ILE A 422 11.47 -8.71 -20.58
C ILE A 422 10.80 -7.99 -21.76
N GLY A 423 10.55 -6.69 -21.61
CA GLY A 423 9.86 -5.84 -22.59
C GLY A 423 8.34 -6.04 -22.63
N ASP A 424 7.63 -5.00 -23.12
CA ASP A 424 6.16 -4.93 -23.14
C ASP A 424 5.46 -6.15 -23.73
N ASP A 425 5.89 -6.62 -24.91
CA ASP A 425 5.23 -7.73 -25.60
C ASP A 425 5.25 -9.01 -24.75
N ALA A 426 6.39 -9.32 -24.12
CA ALA A 426 6.52 -10.49 -23.26
C ALA A 426 5.82 -10.27 -21.90
N PHE A 427 5.87 -9.06 -21.36
CA PHE A 427 5.23 -8.71 -20.10
C PHE A 427 3.71 -8.83 -20.17
N PHE A 428 3.05 -8.17 -21.12
CA PHE A 428 1.59 -8.29 -21.23
C PHE A 428 1.15 -9.70 -21.64
N ASN A 429 1.96 -10.43 -22.42
CA ASN A 429 1.72 -11.86 -22.66
C ASN A 429 1.86 -12.70 -21.37
N THR A 430 2.78 -12.36 -20.48
CA THR A 430 2.93 -12.96 -19.15
C THR A 430 1.66 -12.75 -18.34
N LEU A 431 1.16 -11.51 -18.23
CA LEU A 431 -0.06 -11.20 -17.46
C LEU A 431 -1.28 -12.00 -17.97
N GLN A 432 -1.50 -12.01 -19.28
CA GLN A 432 -2.60 -12.76 -19.91
C GLN A 432 -2.46 -14.28 -19.72
N THR A 433 -1.24 -14.81 -19.85
CA THR A 433 -0.99 -16.25 -19.69
C THR A 433 -1.12 -16.66 -18.23
N TYR A 434 -0.62 -15.84 -17.30
CA TYR A 434 -0.70 -16.06 -15.87
C TYR A 434 -2.17 -16.11 -15.42
N TYR A 435 -2.95 -15.07 -15.75
CA TYR A 435 -4.37 -15.05 -15.46
C TYR A 435 -5.11 -16.24 -16.09
N SER A 436 -4.96 -16.48 -17.39
CA SER A 436 -5.71 -17.55 -18.06
C SER A 436 -5.33 -18.97 -17.60
N THR A 437 -4.11 -19.18 -17.11
CA THR A 437 -3.63 -20.47 -16.60
C THR A 437 -4.17 -20.76 -15.20
N TYR A 438 -4.19 -19.74 -14.33
CA TYR A 438 -4.53 -19.88 -12.92
C TYR A 438 -5.90 -19.30 -12.54
N ARG A 439 -6.72 -18.95 -13.54
CA ARG A 439 -8.07 -18.43 -13.35
C ARG A 439 -8.86 -19.32 -12.37
N ASP A 440 -9.45 -18.68 -11.37
CA ASP A 440 -10.24 -19.27 -10.28
C ASP A 440 -9.45 -20.21 -9.35
N GLY A 441 -8.12 -20.22 -9.44
CA GLY A 441 -7.21 -21.04 -8.64
C GLY A 441 -6.41 -20.25 -7.62
N ASN A 442 -5.31 -20.88 -7.19
CA ASN A 442 -4.34 -20.34 -6.25
C ASN A 442 -2.92 -20.40 -6.85
N VAL A 443 -2.07 -19.43 -6.50
CA VAL A 443 -0.73 -19.25 -7.09
C VAL A 443 0.35 -19.04 -6.05
N THR A 444 1.58 -19.30 -6.48
CA THR A 444 2.84 -19.01 -5.78
C THR A 444 3.74 -18.14 -6.66
N PRO A 445 4.80 -17.51 -6.10
CA PRO A 445 5.77 -16.75 -6.88
C PRO A 445 6.44 -17.57 -7.98
N ALA A 446 6.64 -18.87 -7.76
CA ALA A 446 7.20 -19.78 -8.75
C ALA A 446 6.31 -19.92 -9.99
N ASP A 447 4.99 -19.78 -9.84
CA ASP A 447 4.04 -19.84 -10.95
C ASP A 447 4.17 -18.62 -11.85
N LEU A 448 4.30 -17.42 -11.27
CA LEU A 448 4.55 -16.18 -12.04
C LEU A 448 5.91 -16.23 -12.72
N LEU A 449 6.96 -16.61 -12.00
CA LEU A 449 8.32 -16.79 -12.54
C LEU A 449 8.29 -17.72 -13.76
N SER A 450 7.68 -18.91 -13.63
CA SER A 450 7.61 -19.88 -14.72
C SER A 450 6.87 -19.35 -15.95
N VAL A 451 5.83 -18.53 -15.78
CA VAL A 451 5.10 -17.93 -16.90
C VAL A 451 5.94 -16.82 -17.56
N ALA A 452 6.62 -16.00 -16.76
CA ALA A 452 7.47 -14.92 -17.24
C ALA A 452 8.64 -15.46 -18.08
N GLU A 453 9.36 -16.48 -17.58
CA GLU A 453 10.46 -17.12 -18.30
C GLU A 453 9.99 -17.80 -19.59
N ALA A 454 8.80 -18.41 -19.56
CA ALA A 454 8.22 -19.03 -20.75
C ALA A 454 7.83 -17.99 -21.82
N ALA A 455 7.41 -16.79 -21.40
CA ALA A 455 7.03 -15.70 -22.29
C ALA A 455 8.25 -14.95 -22.86
N SER A 456 9.28 -14.71 -22.04
CA SER A 456 10.48 -13.95 -22.41
C SER A 456 11.57 -14.82 -23.07
N GLY A 457 11.69 -16.08 -22.64
CA GLY A 457 12.82 -16.95 -22.95
C GLY A 457 14.09 -16.63 -22.15
N GLU A 458 13.97 -15.84 -21.08
CA GLU A 458 15.05 -15.44 -20.17
C GLU A 458 14.99 -16.23 -18.85
N GLU A 459 16.10 -16.31 -18.13
CA GLU A 459 16.18 -16.95 -16.81
C GLU A 459 16.08 -15.85 -15.75
N LEU A 460 15.05 -15.89 -14.92
CA LEU A 460 14.63 -14.77 -14.07
C LEU A 460 14.74 -15.06 -12.57
N ASP A 461 15.32 -16.20 -12.17
CA ASP A 461 15.50 -16.55 -10.75
C ASP A 461 16.19 -15.44 -9.96
N GLN A 462 17.31 -14.91 -10.49
CA GLN A 462 18.07 -13.86 -9.81
C GLN A 462 17.30 -12.54 -9.79
N PHE A 463 16.58 -12.22 -10.87
CA PHE A 463 15.73 -11.04 -10.93
C PHE A 463 14.66 -11.07 -9.82
N PHE A 464 13.98 -12.21 -9.67
CA PHE A 464 12.96 -12.36 -8.62
C PHE A 464 13.58 -12.29 -7.22
N GLN A 465 14.73 -12.93 -7.03
CA GLN A 465 15.47 -12.85 -5.78
C GLN A 465 15.83 -11.40 -5.41
N ASP A 466 16.30 -10.62 -6.36
CA ASP A 466 16.75 -9.25 -6.13
C ASP A 466 15.57 -8.30 -5.85
N TRP A 467 14.45 -8.43 -6.56
CA TRP A 467 13.32 -7.53 -6.42
C TRP A 467 12.34 -7.86 -5.29
N PHE A 468 12.15 -9.14 -4.98
CA PHE A 468 11.10 -9.57 -4.05
C PHE A 468 11.63 -10.12 -2.73
N TYR A 469 12.92 -10.48 -2.64
CA TYR A 469 13.47 -11.18 -1.47
C TYR A 469 14.80 -10.62 -0.97
N SER A 470 15.34 -9.55 -1.59
CA SER A 470 16.56 -8.87 -1.11
C SER A 470 16.20 -7.72 -0.19
N GLU A 471 17.01 -7.48 0.85
CA GLU A 471 16.87 -6.31 1.75
C GLU A 471 17.22 -4.97 1.06
N THR A 472 17.77 -5.02 -0.16
CA THR A 472 18.05 -3.83 -0.98
C THR A 472 17.11 -3.77 -2.16
N VAL A 473 16.47 -2.62 -2.36
CA VAL A 473 15.76 -2.33 -3.62
C VAL A 473 16.80 -2.31 -4.76
N PRO A 474 16.55 -2.89 -5.94
CA PRO A 474 17.45 -2.71 -7.08
C PRO A 474 17.32 -1.34 -7.77
N ASP A 475 18.25 -1.01 -8.66
CA ASP A 475 18.21 0.21 -9.48
C ASP A 475 17.20 0.09 -10.63
N ILE A 476 16.71 1.24 -11.13
CA ILE A 476 15.98 1.34 -12.42
C ILE A 476 16.71 2.38 -13.30
N PRO A 477 17.82 1.98 -13.97
CA PRO A 477 18.67 2.90 -14.71
C PRO A 477 17.98 3.61 -15.87
N GLU A 478 16.96 3.00 -16.47
CA GLU A 478 16.12 3.56 -17.54
C GLU A 478 15.43 4.86 -17.11
N LEU A 479 15.19 5.02 -15.80
CA LEU A 479 14.56 6.18 -15.20
C LEU A 479 15.51 7.02 -14.33
N GLY A 480 16.82 6.71 -14.34
CA GLY A 480 17.81 7.40 -13.52
C GLY A 480 17.68 7.12 -12.01
N LEU A 481 17.04 6.01 -11.64
CA LEU A 481 16.78 5.66 -10.25
C LEU A 481 17.81 4.66 -9.74
N PHE A 482 18.47 4.99 -8.64
CA PHE A 482 19.52 4.17 -8.03
C PHE A 482 19.25 4.01 -6.53
N SER A 483 19.47 2.78 -6.06
CA SER A 483 19.10 2.28 -4.74
C SER A 483 20.20 2.39 -3.69
N GLY A 484 21.46 2.48 -4.16
CA GLY A 484 22.57 2.91 -3.32
C GLY A 484 22.25 4.29 -2.75
N LEU A 485 22.76 4.68 -1.59
CA LEU A 485 24.17 4.60 -1.29
C LEU A 485 24.39 4.29 0.20
N THR A 486 25.14 3.23 0.48
CA THR A 486 25.99 3.21 1.69
C THR A 486 27.41 3.53 1.25
N GLY A 487 27.98 4.62 1.74
CA GLY A 487 29.35 5.06 1.50
C GLY A 487 29.53 5.92 0.26
N ASP A 488 30.60 6.72 0.24
CA ASP A 488 30.94 7.83 -0.67
C ASP A 488 30.69 7.65 -2.18
N GLN A 489 30.02 8.63 -2.82
CA GLN A 489 29.54 8.56 -4.22
C GLN A 489 29.74 9.83 -5.01
N THR A 490 29.47 9.75 -6.31
CA THR A 490 29.41 10.91 -7.18
C THR A 490 28.19 10.82 -8.10
N LEU A 491 27.22 11.71 -7.87
CA LEU A 491 25.92 11.76 -8.53
C LEU A 491 25.82 12.98 -9.45
N TYR A 492 25.13 12.83 -10.57
CA TYR A 492 24.90 13.89 -11.55
C TYR A 492 23.41 13.95 -11.89
N GLY A 493 22.84 15.14 -11.92
CA GLY A 493 21.47 15.37 -12.37
C GLY A 493 21.31 14.95 -13.82
N ASP A 494 20.10 14.49 -14.16
CA ASP A 494 19.77 13.98 -15.49
C ASP A 494 18.96 14.97 -16.32
N SER A 495 18.63 14.63 -17.57
CA SER A 495 17.91 15.55 -18.46
C SER A 495 16.46 15.87 -18.06
N GLU A 496 16.02 15.43 -16.89
CA GLU A 496 14.70 15.66 -16.33
C GLU A 496 14.77 16.60 -15.12
N ARG A 497 13.60 17.06 -14.66
CA ARG A 497 13.54 17.83 -13.41
C ARG A 497 13.41 16.87 -12.25
N ASP A 498 14.51 16.64 -11.55
CA ASP A 498 14.68 15.59 -10.54
C ASP A 498 15.15 16.14 -9.18
N ALA A 499 15.16 15.27 -8.17
CA ALA A 499 15.88 15.48 -6.93
C ALA A 499 16.99 14.43 -6.84
N ILE A 500 18.18 14.83 -6.41
CA ILE A 500 19.34 13.96 -6.21
C ILE A 500 19.55 13.78 -4.70
N PHE A 501 19.73 12.55 -4.23
CA PHE A 501 19.95 12.26 -2.81
C PHE A 501 21.20 11.38 -2.59
N GLY A 502 22.15 11.84 -1.76
CA GLY A 502 23.39 11.14 -1.40
C GLY A 502 23.17 10.03 -0.36
N ARG A 503 22.40 10.31 0.70
CA ARG A 503 22.17 9.42 1.86
C ARG A 503 23.45 9.22 2.67
N ASP A 504 23.81 7.99 3.01
CA ASP A 504 24.98 7.67 3.83
C ASP A 504 26.26 7.74 2.99
N GLY A 505 27.25 8.49 3.45
CA GLY A 505 28.56 8.58 2.81
C GLY A 505 29.01 10.02 2.66
N ASN A 506 30.27 10.21 2.24
CA ASN A 506 30.75 11.52 1.83
C ASN A 506 30.56 11.64 0.32
N ASP A 507 29.42 12.17 -0.10
CA ASP A 507 28.97 12.18 -1.47
C ASP A 507 29.33 13.46 -2.23
N THR A 508 29.24 13.40 -3.55
CA THR A 508 29.44 14.54 -4.43
C THR A 508 28.29 14.62 -5.42
N LEU A 509 27.43 15.64 -5.30
CA LEU A 509 26.23 15.81 -6.11
C LEU A 509 26.38 16.99 -7.07
N TYR A 510 26.02 16.80 -8.35
CA TYR A 510 26.07 17.84 -9.37
C TYR A 510 24.68 18.06 -10.01
N GLY A 511 24.07 19.22 -9.80
CA GLY A 511 22.89 19.68 -10.52
C GLY A 511 23.21 20.05 -11.98
N ASN A 512 22.21 19.96 -12.87
CA ASN A 512 22.43 20.18 -14.31
C ASN A 512 21.48 21.20 -14.99
N GLY A 513 20.83 22.07 -14.22
CA GLY A 513 19.90 23.10 -14.72
C GLY A 513 18.46 22.63 -14.87
N LEU A 514 18.19 21.33 -14.69
CA LEU A 514 16.83 20.82 -14.56
C LEU A 514 16.58 20.27 -13.15
N THR A 515 17.63 19.87 -12.43
CA THR A 515 17.58 19.48 -11.03
C THR A 515 16.86 20.50 -10.17
N LEU A 516 15.95 20.01 -9.33
CA LEU A 516 15.15 20.78 -8.38
C LEU A 516 15.76 20.80 -6.99
N ALA A 517 16.31 19.67 -6.57
CA ALA A 517 16.88 19.52 -5.24
C ALA A 517 18.14 18.65 -5.24
N LEU A 518 19.12 19.04 -4.42
CA LEU A 518 20.28 18.23 -4.07
C LEU A 518 20.26 18.04 -2.56
N LEU A 519 20.30 16.79 -2.13
CA LEU A 519 20.22 16.40 -0.73
C LEU A 519 21.44 15.53 -0.42
N GLY A 520 22.30 15.94 0.51
CA GLY A 520 23.51 15.22 0.90
C GLY A 520 23.16 13.98 1.70
N GLY A 521 22.66 14.13 2.92
CA GLY A 521 22.28 13.02 3.78
C GLY A 521 23.21 12.94 5.00
N ASP A 522 23.68 11.75 5.32
CA ASP A 522 24.61 11.48 6.41
C ASP A 522 26.04 11.40 5.89
N GLY A 523 26.92 12.32 6.29
CA GLY A 523 28.34 12.33 5.94
C GLY A 523 28.83 13.73 5.60
N ASN A 524 30.03 13.86 5.02
CA ASN A 524 30.57 15.17 4.64
C ASN A 524 30.45 15.32 3.12
N ASP A 525 29.39 15.96 2.68
CA ASP A 525 28.98 15.99 1.27
C ASP A 525 29.46 17.23 0.53
N GLU A 526 29.60 17.12 -0.79
CA GLU A 526 29.84 18.24 -1.69
C GLU A 526 28.67 18.39 -2.68
N LEU A 527 27.87 19.45 -2.54
CA LEU A 527 26.71 19.73 -3.38
C LEU A 527 26.98 20.91 -4.32
N TYR A 528 26.83 20.68 -5.62
CA TYR A 528 27.05 21.67 -6.67
C TYR A 528 25.74 21.96 -7.42
N GLY A 529 25.04 23.05 -7.07
CA GLY A 529 23.90 23.59 -7.81
C GLY A 529 24.29 24.13 -9.20
N SER A 530 23.34 24.69 -9.94
CA SER A 530 23.54 25.13 -11.32
C SER A 530 23.39 26.64 -11.49
N ALA A 531 22.73 27.10 -12.56
CA ALA A 531 22.43 28.51 -12.80
C ALA A 531 20.93 28.82 -12.65
N GLU A 532 20.17 27.83 -12.20
CA GLU A 532 18.71 27.87 -12.02
C GLU A 532 18.38 27.86 -10.52
N ALA A 533 17.13 28.10 -10.16
CA ALA A 533 16.73 28.11 -8.74
C ALA A 533 16.57 26.68 -8.20
N GLU A 534 17.37 26.33 -7.18
CA GLU A 534 17.45 25.00 -6.59
C GLU A 534 17.32 24.99 -5.06
N THR A 535 16.99 23.81 -4.50
CA THR A 535 17.08 23.54 -3.06
C THR A 535 18.28 22.64 -2.76
N LEU A 536 19.21 23.10 -1.94
CA LEU A 536 20.39 22.33 -1.53
C LEU A 536 20.33 22.10 -0.01
N SER A 537 20.46 20.85 0.43
CA SER A 537 20.56 20.48 1.85
C SER A 537 21.74 19.57 2.08
N GLY A 538 22.67 19.93 2.96
CA GLY A 538 23.80 19.09 3.36
C GLY A 538 23.32 17.89 4.16
N GLY A 539 22.78 18.11 5.35
CA GLY A 539 22.27 17.02 6.20
C GLY A 539 23.10 16.90 7.47
N ASP A 540 23.49 15.68 7.85
CA ASP A 540 24.30 15.41 9.02
C ASP A 540 25.78 15.26 8.62
N GLY A 541 26.65 16.16 9.06
CA GLY A 541 28.09 16.14 8.85
C GLY A 541 28.62 17.51 8.43
N ASN A 542 29.88 17.60 7.99
CA ASN A 542 30.48 18.89 7.61
C ASN A 542 30.43 19.05 6.09
N ASP A 543 29.38 19.70 5.61
CA ASP A 543 29.04 19.71 4.20
C ASP A 543 29.60 20.95 3.48
N THR A 544 29.72 20.85 2.17
CA THR A 544 30.10 21.95 1.29
C THR A 544 29.04 22.16 0.21
N LEU A 545 28.37 23.30 0.25
CA LEU A 545 27.27 23.64 -0.66
C LEU A 545 27.65 24.80 -1.58
N TYR A 546 27.39 24.65 -2.88
CA TYR A 546 27.57 25.68 -3.90
C TYR A 546 26.25 25.94 -4.64
N GLY A 547 25.52 27.01 -4.29
CA GLY A 547 24.30 27.43 -5.00
C GLY A 547 24.59 27.94 -6.42
N ASN A 548 25.78 28.50 -6.63
CA ASN A 548 26.27 29.04 -7.90
C ASN A 548 25.45 30.24 -8.40
N GLY A 549 24.30 30.03 -9.05
CA GLY A 549 23.42 31.14 -9.40
C GLY A 549 21.99 30.67 -9.51
N GLY A 550 21.04 31.53 -9.17
CA GLY A 550 19.67 31.09 -9.04
C GLY A 550 18.95 31.93 -8.00
N LEU A 551 17.76 31.52 -7.59
CA LEU A 551 17.19 32.00 -6.33
C LEU A 551 17.13 30.78 -5.45
N ASP A 552 18.23 30.53 -4.74
CA ASP A 552 18.47 29.22 -4.14
C ASP A 552 18.02 29.18 -2.69
N THR A 553 17.64 27.98 -2.23
CA THR A 553 17.42 27.68 -0.81
C THR A 553 18.50 26.72 -0.36
N LEU A 554 19.41 27.17 0.49
CA LEU A 554 20.55 26.40 0.97
C LEU A 554 20.43 26.14 2.48
N SER A 555 20.66 24.89 2.90
CA SER A 555 20.74 24.49 4.31
C SER A 555 21.97 23.62 4.54
N GLY A 556 22.86 24.00 5.45
CA GLY A 556 24.00 23.17 5.86
C GLY A 556 23.49 21.93 6.61
N GLY A 557 22.84 22.14 7.74
CA GLY A 557 22.27 21.05 8.53
C GLY A 557 22.99 20.92 9.87
N ALA A 558 23.50 19.73 10.20
CA ALA A 558 24.19 19.46 11.44
C ALA A 558 25.68 19.18 11.22
N GLY A 559 26.55 20.13 11.55
CA GLY A 559 28.01 20.01 11.51
C GLY A 559 28.63 21.37 11.21
N ASP A 560 29.93 21.42 11.02
CA ASP A 560 30.64 22.66 10.67
C ASP A 560 30.61 22.84 9.14
N ASP A 561 29.60 23.53 8.61
CA ASP A 561 29.32 23.58 7.17
C ASP A 561 30.02 24.72 6.42
N LEU A 562 30.21 24.55 5.10
CA LEU A 562 30.74 25.55 4.18
C LEU A 562 29.74 25.85 3.07
N ILE A 563 29.11 27.02 3.13
CA ILE A 563 28.03 27.39 2.20
C ILE A 563 28.44 28.57 1.32
N TYR A 564 28.28 28.41 0.00
CA TYR A 564 28.43 29.48 -0.99
C TYR A 564 27.08 29.73 -1.67
N GLY A 565 26.40 30.84 -1.33
CA GLY A 565 25.10 31.22 -1.91
C GLY A 565 25.21 31.44 -3.42
N GLY A 566 26.11 32.32 -3.83
CA GLY A 566 26.43 32.51 -5.25
C GLY A 566 25.96 33.86 -5.77
N ILE A 567 25.21 33.87 -6.87
CA ILE A 567 24.61 35.08 -7.44
C ILE A 567 23.09 35.02 -7.36
N ALA A 568 22.47 36.21 -7.30
CA ALA A 568 21.05 36.44 -7.06
C ALA A 568 20.66 36.20 -5.59
N ALA A 569 19.36 36.36 -5.27
CA ALA A 569 18.89 36.53 -3.90
C ALA A 569 18.53 35.18 -3.27
N ASP A 570 19.39 34.71 -2.37
CA ASP A 570 19.31 33.36 -1.81
C ASP A 570 18.74 33.35 -0.39
N GLU A 571 18.12 32.23 0.00
CA GLU A 571 17.80 31.90 1.38
C GLU A 571 18.85 30.90 1.91
N ILE A 572 19.61 31.29 2.93
CA ILE A 572 20.72 30.49 3.46
C ILE A 572 20.49 30.19 4.93
N ARG A 573 20.59 28.91 5.29
CA ARG A 573 20.56 28.41 6.66
C ARG A 573 21.86 27.66 6.94
N GLY A 574 22.60 28.08 7.97
CA GLY A 574 23.80 27.36 8.42
C GLY A 574 23.37 26.05 9.07
N GLY A 575 22.81 26.16 10.27
CA GLY A 575 22.19 25.03 10.95
C GLY A 575 22.75 24.89 12.36
N SER A 576 23.27 23.73 12.72
CA SER A 576 23.97 23.56 14.00
C SER A 576 25.43 23.21 13.77
N GLY A 577 26.34 23.91 14.43
CA GLY A 577 27.78 23.76 14.25
C GLY A 577 28.40 25.12 13.92
N ASN A 578 29.69 25.17 13.63
CA ASN A 578 30.39 26.42 13.39
C ASN A 578 30.51 26.66 11.88
N ASP A 579 29.52 27.34 11.32
CA ASP A 579 29.35 27.41 9.87
C ASP A 579 30.17 28.54 9.24
N LEU A 580 30.60 28.34 8.00
CA LEU A 580 31.25 29.34 7.16
C LEU A 580 30.39 29.66 5.94
N ILE A 581 29.73 30.81 5.96
CA ILE A 581 28.78 31.24 4.93
C ILE A 581 29.38 32.35 4.07
N TYR A 582 29.41 32.14 2.76
CA TYR A 582 29.71 33.16 1.75
C TYR A 582 28.43 33.48 0.98
N ALA A 583 27.76 34.57 1.35
CA ALA A 583 26.45 34.95 0.78
C ALA A 583 26.53 35.22 -0.73
N GLY A 584 27.63 35.81 -1.18
CA GLY A 584 27.78 36.17 -2.58
C GLY A 584 27.01 37.45 -2.93
N GLY A 585 26.43 37.52 -4.12
CA GLY A 585 25.84 38.74 -4.65
C GLY A 585 24.32 38.64 -4.78
N GLY A 586 23.56 39.39 -4.00
CA GLY A 586 22.12 39.26 -3.95
C GLY A 586 21.50 40.05 -2.84
N ALA A 587 20.17 39.97 -2.73
CA ALA A 587 19.47 40.44 -1.54
C ALA A 587 19.13 39.23 -0.67
N ASP A 588 20.14 38.71 0.02
CA ASP A 588 20.06 37.38 0.65
C ASP A 588 19.35 37.42 1.99
N LEU A 589 18.74 36.30 2.37
CA LEU A 589 18.19 36.06 3.71
C LEU A 589 19.02 34.97 4.38
N ILE A 590 19.71 35.31 5.46
CA ILE A 590 20.65 34.41 6.13
C ILE A 590 20.19 34.15 7.55
N ASN A 591 20.12 32.88 7.94
CA ASN A 591 20.04 32.44 9.33
C ASN A 591 21.22 31.52 9.60
N SER A 592 22.21 31.97 10.37
CA SER A 592 23.39 31.13 10.60
C SER A 592 23.11 29.96 11.54
N GLY A 593 22.08 30.05 12.38
CA GLY A 593 21.69 28.98 13.28
C GLY A 593 22.43 29.02 14.61
N SER A 594 22.89 27.87 15.10
CA SER A 594 23.56 27.71 16.40
C SER A 594 25.02 27.31 16.22
N GLY A 595 25.93 27.96 16.96
CA GLY A 595 27.36 27.74 16.93
C GLY A 595 28.14 29.05 16.75
N GLU A 596 29.45 28.96 16.54
CA GLU A 596 30.31 30.12 16.28
C GLU A 596 30.49 30.34 14.77
N ASP A 597 29.49 30.94 14.13
CA ASP A 597 29.44 31.06 12.66
C ASP A 597 30.29 32.22 12.13
N THR A 598 30.73 32.13 10.88
CA THR A 598 31.36 33.24 10.15
C THR A 598 30.62 33.51 8.84
N ILE A 599 30.08 34.72 8.69
CA ILE A 599 29.36 35.15 7.51
C ILE A 599 30.18 36.18 6.74
N TRP A 600 30.48 35.90 5.48
CA TRP A 600 31.07 36.82 4.51
C TRP A 600 30.00 37.31 3.55
N LEU A 601 29.61 38.57 3.73
CA LEU A 601 28.69 39.25 2.83
C LEU A 601 29.40 39.63 1.54
N GLY A 602 28.66 39.58 0.42
CA GLY A 602 29.09 40.18 -0.84
C GLY A 602 28.23 41.40 -1.19
N SER A 603 27.82 41.51 -2.45
CA SER A 603 27.16 42.71 -2.94
C SER A 603 25.64 42.60 -2.89
N GLY A 604 24.97 43.55 -2.24
CA GLY A 604 23.51 43.65 -2.25
C GLY A 604 22.92 43.79 -0.85
N ALA A 605 21.60 43.82 -0.77
CA ALA A 605 20.90 44.17 0.46
C ALA A 605 20.54 42.91 1.25
N THR A 606 21.41 42.50 2.17
CA THR A 606 21.27 41.24 2.91
C THR A 606 20.57 41.42 4.25
N THR A 607 19.73 40.45 4.61
CA THR A 607 19.06 40.36 5.89
C THR A 607 19.60 39.17 6.67
N ILE A 608 20.09 39.38 7.89
CA ILE A 608 20.70 38.32 8.71
C ILE A 608 19.90 38.17 9.99
N THR A 609 19.44 36.95 10.27
CA THR A 609 18.84 36.57 11.55
C THR A 609 19.92 35.96 12.44
N LEU A 610 20.02 36.48 13.66
CA LEU A 610 20.90 36.03 14.73
C LEU A 610 20.05 35.58 15.91
N SER A 611 20.49 34.55 16.62
CA SER A 611 19.78 34.02 17.78
C SER A 611 20.61 34.23 19.06
N SER A 612 19.97 34.71 20.12
CA SER A 612 20.61 34.84 21.44
C SER A 612 20.69 33.48 22.15
N GLY A 613 21.80 33.23 22.85
CA GLY A 613 21.99 32.00 23.63
C GLY A 613 22.31 30.72 22.83
N SER A 614 22.58 30.83 21.53
CA SER A 614 22.90 29.69 20.64
C SER A 614 24.34 29.70 20.10
N GLY A 615 25.20 30.61 20.57
CA GLY A 615 26.54 30.87 20.01
C GLY A 615 26.68 32.31 19.52
N TYR A 616 27.82 32.67 18.90
CA TYR A 616 28.03 34.03 18.35
C TYR A 616 28.53 34.02 16.91
N GLY A 617 27.97 34.87 16.06
CA GLY A 617 28.36 34.97 14.65
C GLY A 617 29.39 36.08 14.38
N ILE A 618 30.38 35.86 13.51
CA ILE A 618 31.30 36.87 13.00
C ILE A 618 30.83 37.32 11.62
N ILE A 619 30.43 38.59 11.48
CA ILE A 619 29.93 39.16 10.23
C ILE A 619 31.03 40.01 9.59
N LYS A 620 31.36 39.70 8.34
CA LYS A 620 32.37 40.37 7.51
C LYS A 620 31.73 40.90 6.23
N GLY A 621 32.30 41.97 5.67
CA GLY A 621 31.76 42.60 4.46
C GLY A 621 30.51 43.47 4.70
N PHE A 622 30.23 43.84 5.95
CA PHE A 622 29.05 44.61 6.32
C PHE A 622 29.04 46.03 5.69
N GLU A 623 28.00 46.33 4.91
CA GLU A 623 27.79 47.63 4.29
C GLU A 623 26.60 48.38 4.91
N LEU A 624 26.87 49.56 5.48
CA LEU A 624 25.85 50.40 6.12
C LEU A 624 24.76 50.82 5.12
N GLY A 625 23.48 50.60 5.49
CA GLY A 625 22.32 50.96 4.68
C GLY A 625 21.89 49.91 3.67
N MET A 626 22.66 48.82 3.55
CA MET A 626 22.34 47.66 2.70
C MET A 626 22.01 46.43 3.56
N THR A 627 22.65 46.26 4.72
CA THR A 627 22.48 45.08 5.57
C THR A 627 21.54 45.33 6.76
N GLN A 628 20.54 44.46 6.93
CA GLN A 628 19.66 44.42 8.10
C GLN A 628 20.02 43.26 9.01
N LEU A 629 20.03 43.49 10.33
CA LEU A 629 20.19 42.46 11.35
C LEU A 629 18.88 42.28 12.11
N LEU A 630 18.39 41.05 12.18
CA LEU A 630 17.29 40.68 13.06
C LEU A 630 17.87 39.84 14.19
N VAL A 631 17.59 40.23 15.42
CA VAL A 631 18.04 39.49 16.61
C VAL A 631 16.81 38.90 17.28
N SER A 632 16.74 37.57 17.31
CA SER A 632 15.64 36.84 17.94
C SER A 632 15.91 36.58 19.42
N GLY A 633 14.84 36.42 20.20
CA GLY A 633 14.92 36.07 21.63
C GLY A 633 15.10 37.24 22.59
N LEU A 634 14.96 38.48 22.11
CA LEU A 634 15.00 39.70 22.93
C LEU A 634 13.60 40.26 23.15
N ALA A 635 13.36 40.98 24.26
CA ALA A 635 12.09 41.68 24.45
C ALA A 635 12.04 43.01 23.65
N ASP A 636 13.16 43.74 23.61
CA ASP A 636 13.36 44.92 22.78
C ASP A 636 14.86 45.26 22.61
N LEU A 637 15.15 46.21 21.72
CA LEU A 637 16.52 46.61 21.37
C LEU A 637 17.34 47.19 22.55
N SER A 638 16.71 47.61 23.65
CA SER A 638 17.42 48.19 24.80
C SER A 638 18.21 47.16 25.61
N GLU A 639 18.00 45.87 25.35
CA GLU A 639 18.76 44.78 25.96
C GLU A 639 20.15 44.59 25.32
N LEU A 640 20.37 45.20 24.15
CA LEU A 640 21.64 45.10 23.43
C LEU A 640 22.65 46.14 23.90
N SER A 641 23.91 45.71 23.99
CA SER A 641 25.07 46.58 24.17
C SER A 641 26.08 46.39 23.03
N PHE A 642 26.77 47.49 22.69
CA PHE A 642 27.73 47.52 21.59
C PHE A 642 29.11 47.87 22.13
N VAL A 643 30.07 46.96 21.97
CA VAL A 643 31.43 47.09 22.53
C VAL A 643 32.46 47.09 21.40
N ASP A 644 33.31 48.12 21.36
CA ASP A 644 34.42 48.19 20.41
C ASP A 644 35.54 47.24 20.84
N SER A 645 36.03 46.41 19.92
CA SER A 645 37.08 45.43 20.16
C SER A 645 38.17 45.50 19.09
N SER A 646 39.25 44.75 19.25
CA SER A 646 40.30 44.63 18.22
C SER A 646 39.79 44.07 16.89
N ASP A 647 38.70 43.30 16.95
CA ASP A 647 38.19 42.50 15.84
C ASP A 647 36.91 43.08 15.23
N GLY A 648 36.38 44.19 15.79
CA GLY A 648 35.18 44.88 15.31
C GLY A 648 34.24 45.30 16.44
N VAL A 649 32.98 45.53 16.11
CA VAL A 649 31.92 45.85 17.09
C VAL A 649 31.25 44.57 17.56
N GLN A 650 31.32 44.31 18.85
CA GLN A 650 30.60 43.22 19.50
C GLN A 650 29.17 43.66 19.83
N ILE A 651 28.19 42.85 19.46
CA ILE A 651 26.77 42.96 19.83
C ILE A 651 26.53 41.95 20.95
N GLN A 652 26.11 42.41 22.11
CA GLN A 652 25.99 41.59 23.32
C GLN A 652 24.64 41.79 24.00
N GLN A 653 24.08 40.75 24.60
CA GLN A 653 22.98 40.83 25.57
C GLN A 653 23.50 40.41 26.95
N ALA A 654 23.56 41.34 27.90
CA ALA A 654 24.23 41.13 29.19
C ALA A 654 25.67 40.60 29.01
N ASP A 655 25.96 39.36 29.42
CA ASP A 655 27.27 38.71 29.28
C ASP A 655 27.35 37.77 28.06
N ASP A 656 26.27 37.63 27.28
CA ASP A 656 26.21 36.80 26.08
C ASP A 656 26.65 37.58 24.85
N LEU A 657 27.58 37.01 24.08
CA LEU A 657 28.04 37.59 22.82
C LEU A 657 27.14 37.04 21.71
N ILE A 658 26.49 37.92 20.95
CA ILE A 658 25.57 37.53 19.87
C ILE A 658 26.28 37.58 18.52
N ALA A 659 27.03 38.65 18.27
CA ALA A 659 27.80 38.77 17.03
C ALA A 659 29.00 39.72 17.14
N VAL A 660 29.97 39.55 16.24
CA VAL A 660 31.07 40.47 15.99
C VAL A 660 31.00 40.99 14.56
N VAL A 661 30.70 42.27 14.39
CA VAL A 661 30.72 42.92 13.07
C VAL A 661 32.11 43.49 12.80
N SER A 662 32.85 42.81 11.92
CA SER A 662 34.26 43.09 11.66
C SER A 662 34.48 44.44 10.94
N TRP A 663 35.54 45.16 11.31
CA TRP A 663 36.01 46.40 10.68
C TRP A 663 35.08 47.64 10.77
N GLN A 664 34.12 47.65 11.70
CA GLN A 664 33.32 48.82 12.07
C GLN A 664 33.73 49.38 13.44
N THR A 665 33.41 50.65 13.72
CA THR A 665 33.59 51.26 15.05
C THR A 665 32.25 51.36 15.78
N ALA A 666 32.22 51.19 17.10
CA ALA A 666 30.96 51.24 17.87
C ALA A 666 30.15 52.54 17.65
N SER A 667 30.82 53.66 17.40
CA SER A 667 30.16 54.95 17.10
C SER A 667 29.50 55.01 15.72
N SER A 668 30.01 54.30 14.71
CA SER A 668 29.36 54.24 13.37
C SER A 668 28.21 53.24 13.35
N PHE A 669 28.27 52.20 14.18
CA PHE A 669 27.23 51.19 14.27
C PHE A 669 26.01 51.68 15.07
N SER A 670 26.24 52.31 16.23
CA SER A 670 25.18 52.89 17.07
C SER A 670 24.34 53.98 16.40
N SER A 671 24.91 54.72 15.42
CA SER A 671 24.15 55.70 14.64
C SER A 671 23.20 55.10 13.61
N ASN A 672 23.23 53.78 13.40
CA ASN A 672 22.44 53.06 12.42
C ASN A 672 21.62 51.92 13.07
N ILE A 673 21.22 52.09 14.33
CA ILE A 673 20.39 51.11 15.06
C ILE A 673 19.07 50.79 14.35
N ASP A 674 18.60 51.66 13.46
CA ASP A 674 17.42 51.44 12.60
C ASP A 674 17.61 50.29 11.60
N GLN A 675 18.81 49.71 11.49
CA GLN A 675 19.11 48.51 10.71
C GLN A 675 19.06 47.23 11.57
N ILE A 676 18.83 47.36 12.89
CA ILE A 676 18.71 46.24 13.83
C ILE A 676 17.27 46.14 14.30
N PHE A 677 16.68 44.97 14.16
CA PHE A 677 15.31 44.69 14.57
C PHE A 677 15.30 43.54 15.58
N VAL A 678 14.34 43.57 16.48
CA VAL A 678 14.04 42.44 17.37
C VAL A 678 12.78 41.77 16.84
N ILE A 679 12.81 40.44 16.74
CA ILE A 679 11.69 39.62 16.26
C ILE A 679 11.28 38.56 17.27
#